data_AF-A0A3D2W4L0-F1
#
_entry.id   AF-A0A3D2W4L0-F1
#
_cell.length_a   1.000
_cell.length_b   1.000
_cell.length_c   1.000
_cell.angle_alpha   90.00
_cell.angle_beta   90.00
_cell.angle_gamma   90.00
#
_symmetry.space_group_name_H-M   'P 1'
#
loop_
_entity.id
_entity.type
_entity.pdbx_description
1 polymer ?
#
loop_
_entity_poly.entity_id
_entity_poly.type
_entity_poly.pdbx_seq_one_letter_code
_entity_poly.pdbx_strand_id
1 'polypeptide(L)'
;MKYDLEFYTLKKAAQGLRFIAFGWAAGADDKPAEYLLLVNGQPVHAEFKRVRRSNVCEINGLSFSAAECGFFSDTLLDGNIRSLRLIARGNNETQELLHLSDEQLKNKVSDTGIVYKTESYTKDNASKMAMVTGWAASLDHHQLSFHIIDENGNEIDSTLRLSAKHDLLRNGLIEKEELLSGFTVYFPFEQNQSYWLQIEDGSGIEKECIESFYIEPPRGRSILSRAKTIIRNVNLENVRKFYSYSRSDGLMKTIRRTLQYQGLGNIDYNKWFLRNRVTEQEIEEQKNTQFSYSPTFSFIVPTYNTKEHFFREMADTVLAQTYPNWELCIADGSDEDHPCRQLIKEYAAKDSRIKYTFLNENYGISGNTNKALELAGGEYTALYDHDDFVEPDALFEIVKALQEKNYDVIYTDEDKFNDRKKVYDDPNLKSDWNPDLFTSHNYITHLFVAKTDLIRRVGGLRSEYDGSQDYDLIFRCIENANGVLHIPKILYHWRMHVSSTAGNPESKMYCYYAGQKAIQSHFDRTGIEATVELAPKPYYGCYKTTYATTGNPLVSVIIPNCENKDVLETCVNSLLNVNTYANIEILIVENNSRSDEIFSYYQKLESEHENIHVIRWDQEGFNYSAINNFGAAHAKGEYLLLLNNDTEVISPDAISRMLGVCMREDVGIVGAKLLYADNTVQHAGVVIGFEGYAGHVFNGTDEDSSGFMMRAKLNCDYSAVTAACLMTKKSIYTQVEGLDETFRVAANDVDYCLKVRQTGKLVVYCADALFHHFESKTRGYENTFEKRKRFDDEVRHFQEKWMNYLIEGDPYYNPNFEVEYGPYILR
;
A
#
# COMPACT_ATOMS: atom_id res chain seq x y z
N MET A 1 -30.01 -21.54 -13.14
CA MET A 1 -29.05 -20.42 -13.21
C MET A 1 -28.86 -19.76 -11.85
N LYS A 2 -27.62 -19.42 -11.47
CA LYS A 2 -27.33 -18.49 -10.36
C LYS A 2 -27.04 -17.12 -10.97
N TYR A 3 -27.57 -16.04 -10.42
CA TYR A 3 -27.41 -14.72 -11.00
C TYR A 3 -27.69 -13.61 -9.98
N ASP A 4 -27.19 -12.42 -10.27
CA ASP A 4 -27.64 -11.17 -9.65
C ASP A 4 -27.55 -10.03 -10.66
N LEU A 5 -28.61 -9.22 -10.75
CA LEU A 5 -28.58 -7.96 -11.47
C LEU A 5 -28.27 -6.87 -10.45
N GLU A 6 -26.98 -6.66 -10.24
CA GLU A 6 -26.49 -5.83 -9.15
C GLU A 6 -26.84 -4.35 -9.32
N PHE A 7 -26.95 -3.90 -10.57
CA PHE A 7 -27.30 -2.52 -10.91
C PHE A 7 -27.90 -2.42 -12.32
N TYR A 8 -28.88 -1.52 -12.50
CA TYR A 8 -29.25 -1.01 -13.82
C TYR A 8 -29.85 0.39 -13.72
N THR A 9 -29.73 1.18 -14.79
CA THR A 9 -30.41 2.46 -14.95
C THR A 9 -30.90 2.67 -16.39
N LEU A 10 -31.89 3.53 -16.53
CA LEU A 10 -32.41 4.01 -17.80
C LEU A 10 -32.33 5.53 -17.80
N LYS A 11 -31.56 6.09 -18.72
CA LYS A 11 -31.37 7.52 -18.86
C LYS A 11 -31.98 8.04 -20.15
N LYS A 12 -32.64 9.19 -20.08
CA LYS A 12 -33.07 9.91 -21.28
C LYS A 12 -31.88 10.44 -22.07
N ALA A 13 -31.80 10.07 -23.35
CA ALA A 13 -30.77 10.55 -24.27
C ALA A 13 -31.38 11.48 -25.33
N ALA A 14 -30.53 12.24 -26.02
CA ALA A 14 -30.98 13.13 -27.10
C ALA A 14 -31.76 12.38 -28.21
N GLN A 15 -31.44 11.09 -28.42
CA GLN A 15 -32.11 10.21 -29.38
C GLN A 15 -32.44 8.87 -28.71
N GLY A 16 -33.51 8.82 -27.91
CA GLY A 16 -34.00 7.57 -27.31
C GLY A 16 -33.66 7.42 -25.82
N LEU A 17 -33.35 6.18 -25.40
CA LEU A 17 -33.07 5.82 -24.01
C LEU A 17 -31.74 5.07 -23.90
N ARG A 18 -30.84 5.56 -23.06
CA ARG A 18 -29.59 4.87 -22.73
C ARG A 18 -29.86 3.86 -21.61
N PHE A 19 -29.62 2.58 -21.85
CA PHE A 19 -29.74 1.50 -20.88
C PHE A 19 -28.37 1.07 -20.41
N ILE A 20 -28.14 1.13 -19.10
CA ILE A 20 -26.90 0.70 -18.47
C ILE A 20 -27.22 -0.37 -17.46
N ALA A 21 -26.47 -1.47 -17.48
CA ALA A 21 -26.67 -2.57 -16.55
C ALA A 21 -25.36 -3.26 -16.20
N PHE A 22 -25.29 -3.73 -14.96
CA PHE A 22 -24.18 -4.47 -14.39
C PHE A 22 -24.69 -5.62 -13.53
N GLY A 23 -24.07 -6.78 -13.67
CA GLY A 23 -24.44 -7.96 -12.90
C GLY A 23 -23.63 -9.18 -13.28
N TRP A 24 -24.14 -10.35 -12.94
CA TRP A 24 -23.54 -11.63 -13.30
C TRP A 24 -24.60 -12.72 -13.43
N ALA A 25 -24.29 -13.74 -14.23
CA ALA A 25 -25.08 -14.96 -14.32
C ALA A 25 -24.21 -16.16 -14.67
N ALA A 26 -24.51 -17.28 -14.02
CA ALA A 26 -23.84 -18.56 -14.15
C ALA A 26 -24.85 -19.65 -14.47
N GLY A 27 -24.65 -20.34 -15.59
CA GLY A 27 -25.45 -21.49 -15.98
C GLY A 27 -25.42 -22.59 -14.91
N ALA A 28 -26.47 -23.41 -14.87
CA ALA A 28 -26.57 -24.57 -13.99
C ALA A 28 -25.49 -25.65 -14.26
N ASP A 29 -24.89 -25.60 -15.44
CA ASP A 29 -23.72 -26.38 -15.84
C ASP A 29 -22.38 -25.72 -15.45
N ASP A 30 -22.43 -24.66 -14.65
CA ASP A 30 -21.29 -23.92 -14.13
C ASP A 30 -20.40 -23.33 -15.25
N LYS A 31 -21.06 -22.70 -16.22
CA LYS A 31 -20.45 -21.97 -17.33
C LYS A 31 -20.94 -20.51 -17.42
N PRO A 32 -20.17 -19.61 -18.06
CA PRO A 32 -20.57 -18.23 -18.27
C PRO A 32 -21.90 -18.13 -19.03
N ALA A 33 -22.80 -17.25 -18.58
CA ALA A 33 -24.00 -16.94 -19.33
C ALA A 33 -23.70 -15.97 -20.50
N GLU A 34 -24.44 -16.09 -21.60
CA GLU A 34 -24.55 -15.05 -22.61
C GLU A 34 -25.72 -14.11 -22.28
N TYR A 35 -25.67 -12.87 -22.73
CA TYR A 35 -26.69 -11.87 -22.43
C TYR A 35 -27.40 -11.40 -23.69
N LEU A 36 -28.71 -11.21 -23.57
CA LEU A 36 -29.57 -10.75 -24.65
C LEU A 36 -30.48 -9.64 -24.14
N LEU A 37 -30.50 -8.53 -24.86
CA LEU A 37 -31.41 -7.43 -24.59
C LEU A 37 -32.57 -7.46 -25.59
N LEU A 38 -33.80 -7.45 -25.08
CA LEU A 38 -35.02 -7.40 -25.89
C LEU A 38 -35.76 -6.08 -25.67
N VAL A 39 -36.04 -5.35 -26.74
CA VAL A 39 -36.90 -4.17 -26.75
C VAL A 39 -38.19 -4.51 -27.48
N ASN A 40 -39.35 -4.27 -26.85
CA ASN A 40 -40.67 -4.60 -27.42
C ASN A 40 -40.78 -6.08 -27.85
N GLY A 41 -40.05 -6.96 -27.15
CA GLY A 41 -39.98 -8.39 -27.45
C GLY A 41 -39.05 -8.79 -28.61
N GLN A 42 -38.36 -7.84 -29.24
CA GLN A 42 -37.39 -8.09 -30.32
C GLN A 42 -35.95 -7.91 -29.81
N PRO A 43 -35.01 -8.80 -30.19
CA PRO A 43 -33.59 -8.61 -29.91
C PRO A 43 -33.06 -7.30 -30.47
N VAL A 44 -32.30 -6.58 -29.66
CA VAL A 44 -31.53 -5.42 -30.10
C VAL A 44 -30.04 -5.70 -29.92
N HIS A 45 -29.21 -5.01 -30.70
CA HIS A 45 -27.77 -5.09 -30.52
C HIS A 45 -27.38 -4.35 -29.24
N ALA A 46 -26.75 -5.05 -28.32
CA ALA A 46 -26.21 -4.52 -27.07
C ALA A 46 -24.83 -5.14 -26.85
N GLU A 47 -23.85 -4.32 -26.50
CA GLU A 47 -22.51 -4.79 -26.19
C GLU A 47 -22.44 -5.14 -24.69
N PHE A 48 -22.06 -6.39 -24.40
CA PHE A 48 -21.86 -6.85 -23.03
C PHE A 48 -20.38 -7.12 -22.81
N LYS A 49 -19.69 -6.16 -22.17
CA LYS A 49 -18.31 -6.31 -21.74
C LYS A 49 -18.25 -7.28 -20.58
N ARG A 50 -17.32 -8.25 -20.62
CA ARG A 50 -17.11 -9.20 -19.51
C ARG A 50 -16.39 -8.49 -18.37
N VAL A 51 -16.83 -8.76 -17.14
CA VAL A 51 -16.26 -8.15 -15.93
C VAL A 51 -15.81 -9.23 -14.95
N ARG A 52 -14.61 -9.08 -14.39
CA ARG A 52 -14.04 -10.03 -13.43
C ARG A 52 -14.78 -9.97 -12.08
N ARG A 53 -15.36 -11.09 -11.62
CA ARG A 53 -16.15 -11.19 -10.37
C ARG A 53 -15.69 -12.33 -9.47
N SER A 54 -14.45 -12.26 -8.98
CA SER A 54 -13.85 -13.33 -8.14
C SER A 54 -14.64 -13.64 -6.86
N ASN A 55 -15.14 -12.60 -6.18
CA ASN A 55 -15.96 -12.74 -4.97
C ASN A 55 -17.28 -13.48 -5.23
N VAL A 56 -17.90 -13.24 -6.39
CA VAL A 56 -19.15 -13.89 -6.79
C VAL A 56 -18.91 -15.38 -7.03
N CYS A 57 -17.86 -15.73 -7.78
CA CYS A 57 -17.50 -17.12 -8.02
C CYS A 57 -17.25 -17.87 -6.70
N GLU A 58 -16.60 -17.25 -5.72
CA GLU A 58 -16.36 -17.87 -4.42
C GLU A 58 -17.65 -18.09 -3.62
N ILE A 59 -18.44 -17.04 -3.41
CA ILE A 59 -19.68 -17.11 -2.60
C ILE A 59 -20.62 -18.18 -3.17
N ASN A 60 -20.64 -18.31 -4.49
CA ASN A 60 -21.54 -19.20 -5.19
C ASN A 60 -20.91 -20.54 -5.56
N GLY A 61 -19.62 -20.78 -5.26
CA GLY A 61 -18.91 -22.00 -5.61
C GLY A 61 -18.91 -22.30 -7.12
N LEU A 62 -18.63 -21.29 -7.94
CA LEU A 62 -18.53 -21.39 -9.40
C LEU A 62 -17.11 -21.78 -9.82
N SER A 63 -16.97 -22.69 -10.78
CA SER A 63 -15.68 -23.26 -11.22
C SER A 63 -15.10 -22.63 -12.49
N PHE A 64 -15.84 -21.79 -13.20
CA PHE A 64 -15.38 -21.10 -14.40
C PHE A 64 -14.69 -19.76 -14.08
N SER A 65 -13.99 -19.19 -15.08
CA SER A 65 -13.16 -18.00 -14.91
C SER A 65 -13.94 -16.83 -14.30
N ALA A 66 -13.38 -16.24 -13.23
CA ALA A 66 -13.94 -15.03 -12.63
C ALA A 66 -14.06 -13.90 -13.65
N ALA A 67 -13.16 -13.84 -14.64
CA ALA A 67 -13.15 -12.85 -15.72
C ALA A 67 -14.42 -12.91 -16.59
N GLU A 68 -15.07 -14.08 -16.68
CA GLU A 68 -16.22 -14.32 -17.54
C GLU A 68 -17.56 -14.24 -16.79
N CYS A 69 -17.52 -14.10 -15.46
CA CYS A 69 -18.67 -14.18 -14.58
C CYS A 69 -19.58 -12.95 -14.65
N GLY A 70 -19.00 -11.75 -14.64
CA GLY A 70 -19.75 -10.51 -14.69
C GLY A 70 -20.01 -10.00 -16.11
N PHE A 71 -20.94 -9.07 -16.21
CA PHE A 71 -21.15 -8.25 -17.40
C PHE A 71 -21.37 -6.79 -17.04
N PHE A 72 -20.98 -5.93 -17.97
CA PHE A 72 -21.38 -4.53 -18.04
C PHE A 72 -21.91 -4.24 -19.45
N SER A 73 -23.01 -3.51 -19.53
CA SER A 73 -23.60 -3.04 -20.79
C SER A 73 -23.96 -1.58 -20.68
N ASP A 74 -23.62 -0.81 -21.72
CA ASP A 74 -24.07 0.56 -21.94
C ASP A 74 -24.56 0.63 -23.39
N THR A 75 -25.88 0.70 -23.56
CA THR A 75 -26.53 0.57 -24.88
C THR A 75 -27.52 1.70 -25.09
N LEU A 76 -27.39 2.40 -26.21
CA LEU A 76 -28.40 3.34 -26.68
C LEU A 76 -29.54 2.59 -27.36
N LEU A 77 -30.76 2.83 -26.90
CA LEU A 77 -31.98 2.21 -27.40
C LEU A 77 -32.83 3.25 -28.14
N ASP A 78 -33.01 3.02 -29.43
CA ASP A 78 -33.76 3.91 -30.31
C ASP A 78 -35.25 3.53 -30.39
N GLY A 79 -36.09 4.54 -30.64
CA GLY A 79 -37.52 4.35 -30.93
C GLY A 79 -38.44 4.35 -29.71
N ASN A 80 -39.69 3.93 -29.91
CA ASN A 80 -40.72 3.92 -28.86
C ASN A 80 -40.65 2.61 -28.06
N ILE A 81 -40.04 2.68 -26.87
CA ILE A 81 -39.81 1.54 -25.98
C ILE A 81 -41.01 1.34 -25.06
N ARG A 82 -41.73 0.24 -25.23
CA ARG A 82 -42.89 -0.17 -24.42
C ARG A 82 -42.61 -1.38 -23.53
N SER A 83 -41.54 -2.12 -23.80
CA SER A 83 -41.02 -3.12 -22.88
C SER A 83 -39.53 -3.32 -23.07
N LEU A 84 -38.83 -3.63 -21.97
CA LEU A 84 -37.42 -3.94 -21.96
C LEU A 84 -37.18 -5.21 -21.15
N ARG A 85 -36.45 -6.17 -21.70
CA ARG A 85 -36.05 -7.38 -20.99
C ARG A 85 -34.58 -7.69 -21.17
N LEU A 86 -33.88 -7.94 -20.07
CA LEU A 86 -32.52 -8.45 -20.07
C LEU A 86 -32.55 -9.92 -19.70
N ILE A 87 -31.94 -10.75 -20.54
CA ILE A 87 -31.99 -12.20 -20.43
C ILE A 87 -30.57 -12.75 -20.36
N ALA A 88 -30.31 -13.63 -19.41
CA ALA A 88 -29.12 -14.48 -19.36
C ALA A 88 -29.43 -15.86 -19.95
N ARG A 89 -28.56 -16.36 -20.84
CA ARG A 89 -28.69 -17.64 -21.53
C ARG A 89 -27.50 -18.53 -21.19
N GLY A 90 -27.78 -19.68 -20.59
CA GLY A 90 -26.84 -20.79 -20.45
C GLY A 90 -27.04 -21.81 -21.56
N ASN A 91 -26.28 -22.91 -21.55
CA ASN A 91 -26.34 -23.90 -22.63
C ASN A 91 -27.72 -24.54 -22.82
N ASN A 92 -28.45 -24.80 -21.73
CA ASN A 92 -29.76 -25.47 -21.74
C ASN A 92 -30.84 -24.74 -20.92
N GLU A 93 -30.59 -23.50 -20.52
CA GLU A 93 -31.51 -22.72 -19.69
C GLU A 93 -31.43 -21.23 -20.02
N THR A 94 -32.48 -20.50 -19.65
CA THR A 94 -32.59 -19.07 -19.87
C THR A 94 -33.25 -18.46 -18.65
N GLN A 95 -32.71 -17.33 -18.20
CA GLN A 95 -33.16 -16.62 -17.02
C GLN A 95 -33.40 -15.15 -17.37
N GLU A 96 -34.58 -14.64 -17.02
CA GLU A 96 -34.88 -13.22 -17.12
C GLU A 96 -34.24 -12.51 -15.91
N LEU A 97 -33.31 -11.59 -16.18
CA LEU A 97 -32.62 -10.78 -15.17
C LEU A 97 -33.38 -9.49 -14.89
N LEU A 98 -34.00 -8.91 -15.93
CA LEU A 98 -34.79 -7.69 -15.84
C LEU A 98 -36.01 -7.79 -16.74
N HIS A 99 -37.13 -7.27 -16.25
CA HIS A 99 -38.34 -7.04 -17.04
C HIS A 99 -38.98 -5.72 -16.62
N LEU A 100 -39.08 -4.80 -17.57
CA LEU A 100 -39.77 -3.53 -17.39
C LEU A 100 -40.93 -3.43 -18.38
N SER A 101 -42.13 -3.22 -17.83
CA SER A 101 -43.32 -2.87 -18.59
C SER A 101 -43.32 -1.40 -19.03
N ASP A 102 -44.22 -1.02 -19.94
CA ASP A 102 -44.37 0.38 -20.41
C ASP A 102 -44.60 1.36 -19.24
N GLU A 103 -45.35 0.94 -18.22
CA GLU A 103 -45.61 1.75 -17.03
C GLU A 103 -44.35 1.87 -16.15
N GLN A 104 -43.62 0.77 -15.96
CA GLN A 104 -42.38 0.79 -15.19
C GLN A 104 -41.29 1.61 -15.89
N LEU A 105 -41.19 1.52 -17.22
CA LEU A 105 -40.27 2.33 -18.01
C LEU A 105 -40.52 3.83 -17.79
N LYS A 106 -41.78 4.28 -17.83
CA LYS A 106 -42.12 5.69 -17.58
C LYS A 106 -41.74 6.17 -16.18
N ASN A 107 -41.75 5.29 -15.18
CA ASN A 107 -41.44 5.62 -13.79
C ASN A 107 -39.97 5.39 -13.41
N LYS A 108 -39.20 4.66 -14.23
CA LYS A 108 -37.80 4.27 -13.96
C LYS A 108 -36.78 4.99 -14.84
N VAL A 109 -37.21 5.68 -15.89
CA VAL A 109 -36.33 6.54 -16.68
C VAL A 109 -35.96 7.74 -15.81
N SER A 110 -34.67 7.83 -15.47
CA SER A 110 -34.11 9.02 -14.86
C SER A 110 -33.84 10.07 -15.93
N ASP A 111 -34.14 11.33 -15.58
CA ASP A 111 -33.73 12.50 -16.33
C ASP A 111 -32.29 12.93 -15.99
N THR A 112 -31.65 12.30 -14.99
CA THR A 112 -30.29 12.62 -14.52
C THR A 112 -29.24 11.67 -15.06
N GLY A 113 -27.97 12.09 -15.05
CA GLY A 113 -26.81 11.24 -15.33
C GLY A 113 -26.33 10.42 -14.13
N ILE A 114 -27.01 10.50 -12.98
CA ILE A 114 -26.47 10.02 -11.71
C ILE A 114 -26.69 8.52 -11.59
N VAL A 115 -25.61 7.80 -11.30
CA VAL A 115 -25.60 6.37 -11.05
C VAL A 115 -25.03 6.15 -9.67
N TYR A 116 -25.74 5.40 -8.82
CA TYR A 116 -25.31 5.21 -7.44
C TYR A 116 -25.82 3.90 -6.84
N LYS A 117 -25.20 3.50 -5.73
CA LYS A 117 -25.63 2.40 -4.89
C LYS A 117 -25.36 2.73 -3.43
N THR A 118 -26.42 2.75 -2.63
CA THR A 118 -26.29 2.74 -1.17
C THR A 118 -25.96 1.33 -0.69
N GLU A 119 -24.89 1.18 0.06
CA GLU A 119 -24.39 -0.10 0.55
C GLU A 119 -24.87 -0.37 1.98
N SER A 120 -24.82 0.64 2.84
CA SER A 120 -25.22 0.48 4.24
C SER A 120 -25.71 1.75 4.88
N TYR A 121 -26.61 1.60 5.85
CA TYR A 121 -27.02 2.63 6.79
C TYR A 121 -26.92 2.11 8.22
N THR A 122 -26.23 2.83 9.09
CA THR A 122 -26.03 2.43 10.50
C THR A 122 -26.26 3.60 11.45
N LYS A 123 -26.70 3.29 12.68
CA LYS A 123 -26.98 4.25 13.75
C LYS A 123 -26.16 3.92 15.00
N ASP A 124 -25.46 4.91 15.54
CA ASP A 124 -24.82 4.84 16.86
C ASP A 124 -25.62 5.65 17.88
N ASN A 125 -26.39 4.93 18.71
CA ASN A 125 -27.22 5.54 19.75
C ASN A 125 -26.40 6.25 20.85
N ALA A 126 -25.13 5.89 21.07
CA ALA A 126 -24.31 6.49 22.12
C ALA A 126 -23.82 7.89 21.71
N SER A 127 -23.41 8.05 20.45
CA SER A 127 -22.98 9.33 19.89
C SER A 127 -24.11 10.13 19.25
N LYS A 128 -25.30 9.53 19.07
CA LYS A 128 -26.44 10.07 18.30
C LYS A 128 -26.07 10.43 16.86
N MET A 129 -25.13 9.68 16.28
CA MET A 129 -24.69 9.84 14.90
C MET A 129 -25.16 8.66 14.06
N ALA A 130 -25.50 8.93 12.82
CA ALA A 130 -25.76 7.93 11.81
C ALA A 130 -24.74 8.06 10.67
N MET A 131 -24.59 6.98 9.92
CA MET A 131 -23.65 6.87 8.81
C MET A 131 -24.33 6.13 7.66
N VAL A 132 -24.30 6.72 6.47
CA VAL A 132 -24.66 6.05 5.22
C VAL A 132 -23.43 5.92 4.33
N THR A 133 -23.24 4.75 3.73
CA THR A 133 -22.10 4.45 2.84
C THR A 133 -22.59 3.95 1.50
N GLY A 134 -21.84 4.23 0.44
CA GLY A 134 -22.15 3.77 -0.90
C GLY A 134 -21.14 4.23 -1.93
N TRP A 135 -21.54 4.22 -3.19
CA TRP A 135 -20.81 4.87 -4.28
C TRP A 135 -21.77 5.57 -5.24
N ALA A 136 -21.30 6.61 -5.91
CA ALA A 136 -22.03 7.33 -6.95
C ALA A 136 -21.07 7.91 -8.00
N ALA A 137 -21.49 7.93 -9.25
CA ALA A 137 -20.79 8.53 -10.39
C ALA A 137 -21.79 9.25 -11.31
N SER A 138 -21.33 10.21 -12.10
CA SER A 138 -22.15 10.87 -13.13
C SER A 138 -21.75 10.36 -14.50
N LEU A 139 -22.70 9.83 -15.26
CA LEU A 139 -22.49 9.37 -16.64
C LEU A 139 -22.13 10.49 -17.62
N ASP A 140 -22.30 11.75 -17.20
CA ASP A 140 -21.87 12.93 -17.96
C ASP A 140 -20.58 13.55 -17.37
N HIS A 141 -19.93 12.86 -16.42
CA HIS A 141 -18.73 13.30 -15.72
C HIS A 141 -18.90 14.64 -14.98
N HIS A 142 -20.12 14.93 -14.52
CA HIS A 142 -20.39 16.06 -13.65
C HIS A 142 -19.99 15.76 -12.20
N GLN A 143 -19.58 16.80 -11.48
CA GLN A 143 -19.25 16.70 -10.05
C GLN A 143 -20.52 16.44 -9.22
N LEU A 144 -20.44 15.47 -8.30
CA LEU A 144 -21.57 15.10 -7.43
C LEU A 144 -21.55 15.87 -6.11
N SER A 145 -22.73 16.28 -5.63
CA SER A 145 -22.97 16.70 -4.25
C SER A 145 -23.89 15.73 -3.53
N PHE A 146 -23.72 15.62 -2.21
CA PHE A 146 -24.45 14.68 -1.35
C PHE A 146 -25.04 15.42 -0.16
N HIS A 147 -26.34 15.23 0.08
CA HIS A 147 -27.07 15.87 1.15
C HIS A 147 -27.93 14.84 1.89
N ILE A 148 -28.10 15.02 3.19
CA ILE A 148 -29.09 14.27 3.98
C ILE A 148 -30.27 15.18 4.22
N ILE A 149 -31.47 14.72 3.89
CA ILE A 149 -32.71 15.46 4.16
C ILE A 149 -33.62 14.66 5.08
N ASP A 150 -34.42 15.36 5.88
CA ASP A 150 -35.48 14.75 6.68
C ASP A 150 -36.79 14.54 5.91
N GLU A 151 -37.80 14.01 6.59
CA GLU A 151 -39.15 13.76 6.07
C GLU A 151 -39.91 15.01 5.61
N ASN A 152 -39.48 16.19 6.05
CA ASN A 152 -40.04 17.48 5.63
C ASN A 152 -39.23 18.10 4.49
N GLY A 153 -38.16 17.44 4.04
CA GLY A 153 -37.23 17.95 3.03
C GLY A 153 -36.24 18.99 3.55
N ASN A 154 -36.08 19.12 4.88
CA ASN A 154 -35.06 19.99 5.46
C ASN A 154 -33.71 19.30 5.39
N GLU A 155 -32.69 20.04 4.98
CA GLU A 155 -31.31 19.56 4.98
C GLU A 155 -30.75 19.42 6.41
N ILE A 156 -30.11 18.29 6.66
CA ILE A 156 -29.43 17.96 7.91
C ILE A 156 -27.95 18.24 7.73
N ASP A 157 -27.36 19.01 8.65
CA ASP A 157 -25.92 19.26 8.65
C ASP A 157 -25.19 17.91 8.74
N SER A 158 -24.44 17.62 7.69
CA SER A 158 -23.84 16.32 7.46
C SER A 158 -22.41 16.49 7.01
N THR A 159 -21.66 15.39 7.02
CA THR A 159 -20.26 15.41 6.67
C THR A 159 -19.94 14.26 5.74
N LEU A 160 -19.48 14.62 4.55
CA LEU A 160 -19.15 13.71 3.46
C LEU A 160 -17.66 13.38 3.48
N ARG A 161 -17.35 12.08 3.40
CA ARG A 161 -16.03 11.56 3.04
C ARG A 161 -16.14 10.82 1.72
N LEU A 162 -15.28 11.15 0.77
CA LEU A 162 -15.12 10.39 -0.45
C LEU A 162 -14.05 9.32 -0.26
N SER A 163 -14.23 8.17 -0.89
CA SER A 163 -13.24 7.09 -0.92
C SER A 163 -12.98 6.68 -2.37
N ALA A 164 -11.74 6.31 -2.65
CA ALA A 164 -11.40 5.73 -3.94
C ALA A 164 -12.17 4.41 -4.14
N LYS A 165 -12.62 4.13 -5.37
CA LYS A 165 -13.27 2.88 -5.78
C LYS A 165 -12.48 2.22 -6.91
N HIS A 166 -11.33 1.67 -6.53
CA HIS A 166 -10.41 1.03 -7.48
C HIS A 166 -11.03 -0.20 -8.15
N ASP A 167 -11.98 -0.86 -7.49
CA ASP A 167 -12.73 -1.97 -8.04
C ASP A 167 -13.65 -1.51 -9.18
N LEU A 168 -14.35 -0.38 -9.03
CA LEU A 168 -15.17 0.21 -10.09
C LEU A 168 -14.32 0.64 -11.28
N LEU A 169 -13.17 1.30 -11.03
CA LEU A 169 -12.23 1.71 -12.08
C LEU A 169 -11.66 0.51 -12.83
N ARG A 170 -11.16 -0.51 -12.11
CA ARG A 170 -10.60 -1.74 -12.68
C ARG A 170 -11.61 -2.50 -13.53
N ASN A 171 -12.89 -2.40 -13.18
CA ASN A 171 -13.99 -3.03 -13.89
C ASN A 171 -14.57 -2.16 -15.04
N GLY A 172 -14.01 -0.96 -15.27
CA GLY A 172 -14.45 -0.04 -16.33
C GLY A 172 -15.83 0.57 -16.10
N LEU A 173 -16.27 0.66 -14.83
CA LEU A 173 -17.56 1.27 -14.45
C LEU A 173 -17.47 2.79 -14.27
N ILE A 174 -16.27 3.29 -14.02
CA ILE A 174 -15.95 4.70 -13.83
C ILE A 174 -14.63 5.00 -14.55
N GLU A 175 -14.44 6.26 -14.94
CA GLU A 175 -13.17 6.72 -15.50
C GLU A 175 -12.17 7.09 -14.40
N LYS A 176 -10.91 7.31 -14.77
CA LYS A 176 -9.81 7.61 -13.83
C LYS A 176 -10.11 8.86 -12.98
N GLU A 177 -10.77 9.84 -13.58
CA GLU A 177 -11.18 11.11 -12.96
C GLU A 177 -12.31 10.93 -11.93
N GLU A 178 -13.00 9.80 -11.96
CA GLU A 178 -14.15 9.48 -11.10
C GLU A 178 -13.77 8.51 -9.96
N LEU A 179 -12.47 8.29 -9.74
CA LEU A 179 -11.98 7.31 -8.77
C LEU A 179 -12.56 7.56 -7.37
N LEU A 180 -12.71 8.83 -6.94
CA LEU A 180 -13.35 9.20 -5.68
C LEU A 180 -14.88 9.17 -5.77
N SER A 181 -15.44 8.06 -6.26
CA SER A 181 -16.89 7.82 -6.37
C SER A 181 -17.49 7.11 -5.16
N GLY A 182 -16.68 6.55 -4.27
CA GLY A 182 -17.17 6.03 -2.99
C GLY A 182 -17.53 7.17 -2.06
N PHE A 183 -18.61 7.03 -1.28
CA PHE A 183 -19.02 8.03 -0.30
C PHE A 183 -19.34 7.41 1.06
N THR A 184 -19.09 8.18 2.10
CA THR A 184 -19.62 7.98 3.45
C THR A 184 -20.12 9.31 3.97
N VAL A 185 -21.40 9.38 4.31
CA VAL A 185 -22.02 10.59 4.89
C VAL A 185 -22.38 10.34 6.34
N TYR A 186 -21.81 11.15 7.23
CA TYR A 186 -22.10 11.17 8.67
C TYR A 186 -23.06 12.30 8.99
N PHE A 187 -24.05 12.04 9.84
CA PHE A 187 -25.01 13.07 10.23
C PHE A 187 -25.63 12.78 11.60
N PRO A 188 -26.03 13.79 12.38
CA PRO A 188 -26.78 13.59 13.60
C PRO A 188 -28.18 13.05 13.26
N PHE A 189 -28.69 12.11 14.07
CA PHE A 189 -30.03 11.57 13.86
C PHE A 189 -30.91 11.69 15.11
N GLU A 190 -32.21 11.78 14.87
CA GLU A 190 -33.26 11.74 15.88
C GLU A 190 -33.96 10.38 15.87
N GLN A 191 -34.34 9.93 17.07
CA GLN A 191 -35.09 8.68 17.21
C GLN A 191 -36.49 8.84 16.60
N ASN A 192 -36.86 7.91 15.71
CA ASN A 192 -38.13 7.85 14.99
C ASN A 192 -38.32 8.88 13.86
N GLN A 193 -37.24 9.51 13.39
CA GLN A 193 -37.25 10.28 12.15
C GLN A 193 -36.67 9.44 11.00
N SER A 194 -37.19 9.66 9.78
CA SER A 194 -36.66 9.05 8.55
C SER A 194 -35.79 10.05 7.78
N TYR A 195 -34.85 9.55 7.00
CA TYR A 195 -33.87 10.35 6.26
C TYR A 195 -33.71 9.87 4.82
N TRP A 196 -33.39 10.80 3.92
CA TRP A 196 -33.10 10.49 2.53
C TRP A 196 -31.70 11.00 2.18
N LEU A 197 -30.98 10.20 1.41
CA LEU A 197 -29.79 10.62 0.70
C LEU A 197 -30.23 11.30 -0.59
N GLN A 198 -29.78 12.54 -0.78
CA GLN A 198 -29.98 13.32 -1.99
C GLN A 198 -28.64 13.49 -2.70
N ILE A 199 -28.57 13.11 -3.98
CA ILE A 199 -27.36 13.20 -4.81
C ILE A 199 -27.67 14.12 -6.00
N GLU A 200 -26.81 15.08 -6.28
CA GLU A 200 -26.99 16.05 -7.36
C GLU A 200 -25.76 16.14 -8.24
N ASP A 201 -25.93 16.36 -9.55
CA ASP A 201 -24.82 16.51 -10.51
C ASP A 201 -24.94 17.79 -11.35
N GLY A 202 -25.72 18.77 -10.87
CA GLY A 202 -26.05 20.01 -11.55
C GLY A 202 -27.06 19.86 -12.70
N SER A 203 -27.24 18.66 -13.26
CA SER A 203 -28.24 18.36 -14.28
C SER A 203 -29.57 17.87 -13.69
N GLY A 204 -29.52 17.26 -12.51
CA GLY A 204 -30.69 16.89 -11.74
C GLY A 204 -30.37 16.34 -10.35
N ILE A 205 -31.39 15.75 -9.72
CA ILE A 205 -31.35 15.29 -8.33
C ILE A 205 -31.93 13.87 -8.25
N GLU A 206 -31.18 12.96 -7.63
CA GLU A 206 -31.66 11.65 -7.20
C GLU A 206 -31.89 11.62 -5.70
N LYS A 207 -32.93 10.90 -5.26
CA LYS A 207 -33.28 10.77 -3.82
C LYS A 207 -33.56 9.33 -3.46
N GLU A 208 -32.92 8.86 -2.39
CA GLU A 208 -33.11 7.51 -1.87
C GLU A 208 -33.37 7.50 -0.37
N CYS A 209 -34.41 6.78 0.04
CA CYS A 209 -34.72 6.54 1.46
C CYS A 209 -33.67 5.61 2.05
N ILE A 210 -32.91 6.06 3.06
CA ILE A 210 -31.75 5.28 3.53
C ILE A 210 -32.15 4.17 4.52
N GLU A 211 -33.36 4.23 5.09
CA GLU A 211 -33.87 3.23 6.03
C GLU A 211 -33.94 1.82 5.44
N SER A 212 -34.15 1.69 4.12
CA SER A 212 -34.13 0.38 3.45
C SER A 212 -32.77 -0.30 3.48
N PHE A 213 -31.70 0.44 3.80
CA PHE A 213 -30.33 -0.04 3.91
C PHE A 213 -29.89 -0.20 5.36
N TYR A 214 -30.82 -0.10 6.32
CA TYR A 214 -30.50 -0.20 7.73
C TYR A 214 -29.93 -1.58 8.06
N ILE A 215 -28.66 -1.60 8.45
CA ILE A 215 -28.01 -2.78 9.00
C ILE A 215 -28.06 -2.65 10.51
N GLU A 216 -28.90 -3.46 11.16
CA GLU A 216 -28.99 -3.45 12.61
C GLU A 216 -27.63 -3.86 13.22
N PRO A 217 -27.01 -3.01 14.05
CA PRO A 217 -25.81 -3.42 14.75
C PRO A 217 -26.17 -4.63 15.64
N PRO A 218 -25.46 -5.76 15.52
CA PRO A 218 -25.93 -7.05 16.04
C PRO A 218 -26.25 -6.99 17.55
N ARG A 219 -27.52 -7.25 17.91
CA ARG A 219 -28.01 -7.24 19.31
C ARG A 219 -27.49 -8.43 20.12
N GLY A 220 -27.05 -8.17 21.35
CA GLY A 220 -26.95 -9.17 22.42
C GLY A 220 -25.84 -10.22 22.31
N ARG A 221 -25.12 -10.30 21.20
CA ARG A 221 -23.81 -10.94 21.12
C ARG A 221 -22.78 -9.85 21.32
N SER A 222 -22.33 -9.68 22.57
CA SER A 222 -21.26 -8.75 22.91
C SER A 222 -20.14 -8.83 21.86
N ILE A 223 -19.49 -7.70 21.59
CA ILE A 223 -18.16 -7.63 20.97
C ILE A 223 -17.24 -8.76 21.49
N LEU A 224 -17.42 -9.20 22.75
CA LEU A 224 -16.76 -10.36 23.37
C LEU A 224 -17.02 -11.72 22.72
N SER A 225 -18.05 -11.93 21.90
CA SER A 225 -18.28 -13.19 21.19
C SER A 225 -17.65 -13.24 19.80
N ARG A 226 -17.49 -12.08 19.13
CA ARG A 226 -16.46 -11.92 18.09
C ARG A 226 -15.07 -12.10 18.73
N ALA A 227 -14.88 -11.56 19.94
CA ALA A 227 -13.72 -11.86 20.76
C ALA A 227 -13.64 -13.33 21.20
N LYS A 228 -14.72 -14.13 21.29
CA LYS A 228 -14.64 -15.55 21.67
C LYS A 228 -14.10 -16.44 20.57
N THR A 229 -14.36 -16.09 19.31
CA THR A 229 -13.69 -16.73 18.17
C THR A 229 -12.20 -16.33 18.15
N ILE A 230 -11.88 -15.11 18.59
CA ILE A 230 -10.50 -14.62 18.82
C ILE A 230 -9.84 -15.30 20.04
N ILE A 231 -10.61 -15.65 21.08
CA ILE A 231 -10.16 -16.31 22.34
C ILE A 231 -9.68 -17.75 22.09
N ARG A 232 -10.03 -18.38 20.97
CA ARG A 232 -9.63 -19.78 20.76
C ARG A 232 -8.12 -19.96 20.53
N ASN A 233 -7.36 -18.86 20.33
CA ASN A 233 -5.94 -18.90 20.00
C ASN A 233 -4.98 -18.13 20.94
N VAL A 234 -5.37 -17.60 22.11
CA VAL A 234 -4.40 -16.91 23.01
C VAL A 234 -4.63 -17.16 24.52
N ASN A 235 -3.51 -17.33 25.22
CA ASN A 235 -3.27 -17.73 26.62
C ASN A 235 -4.01 -16.89 27.72
N LEU A 236 -4.31 -17.54 28.86
CA LEU A 236 -5.11 -17.07 30.00
C LEU A 236 -4.59 -15.80 30.73
N GLU A 237 -3.32 -15.44 30.55
CA GLU A 237 -2.73 -14.23 31.17
C GLU A 237 -3.17 -12.91 30.50
N ASN A 238 -3.46 -12.91 29.20
CA ASN A 238 -3.88 -11.70 28.46
C ASN A 238 -5.32 -11.27 28.77
N VAL A 239 -6.15 -12.18 29.31
CA VAL A 239 -7.54 -11.90 29.71
C VAL A 239 -7.60 -11.00 30.95
N ARG A 240 -6.59 -11.07 31.84
CA ARG A 240 -6.50 -10.19 33.02
C ARG A 240 -6.08 -8.78 32.64
N LYS A 241 -5.20 -8.63 31.63
CA LYS A 241 -4.83 -7.32 31.05
C LYS A 241 -6.03 -6.65 30.37
N PHE A 242 -6.85 -7.42 29.63
CA PHE A 242 -8.10 -6.92 29.01
C PHE A 242 -9.07 -6.24 29.99
N TYR A 243 -9.13 -6.71 31.24
CA TYR A 243 -10.04 -6.16 32.25
C TYR A 243 -9.55 -4.83 32.84
N SER A 244 -8.23 -4.60 32.92
CA SER A 244 -7.67 -3.32 33.38
C SER A 244 -7.83 -2.18 32.35
N TYR A 245 -7.83 -2.49 31.04
CA TYR A 245 -8.01 -1.51 29.97
C TYR A 245 -9.44 -0.92 29.88
N SER A 246 -10.42 -1.55 30.53
CA SER A 246 -11.82 -1.10 30.51
C SER A 246 -12.09 0.19 31.32
N ARG A 247 -11.11 0.65 32.13
CA ARG A 247 -11.26 1.83 33.00
C ARG A 247 -10.60 3.11 32.47
N SER A 248 -9.74 3.06 31.44
CA SER A 248 -8.96 4.22 30.96
C SER A 248 -9.39 4.76 29.59
N ASP A 249 -9.62 3.90 28.59
CA ASP A 249 -9.54 4.35 27.17
C ASP A 249 -10.85 4.41 26.39
N GLY A 250 -11.97 4.06 27.02
CA GLY A 250 -13.28 4.04 26.35
C GLY A 250 -13.39 2.89 25.33
N LEU A 251 -14.31 1.97 25.61
CA LEU A 251 -14.53 0.71 24.88
C LEU A 251 -14.50 0.83 23.35
N MET A 252 -15.00 1.93 22.78
CA MET A 252 -15.14 2.15 21.34
C MET A 252 -13.83 2.46 20.61
N LYS A 253 -12.84 3.07 21.27
CA LYS A 253 -11.55 3.41 20.63
C LYS A 253 -10.68 2.16 20.47
N THR A 254 -10.69 1.27 21.47
CA THR A 254 -10.06 -0.06 21.41
C THR A 254 -10.73 -0.95 20.35
N ILE A 255 -12.05 -0.86 20.20
CA ILE A 255 -12.80 -1.58 19.17
C ILE A 255 -12.49 -1.04 17.77
N ARG A 256 -12.42 0.27 17.56
CA ARG A 256 -11.99 0.85 16.28
C ARG A 256 -10.57 0.45 15.91
N ARG A 257 -9.63 0.48 16.86
CA ARG A 257 -8.26 -0.04 16.67
C ARG A 257 -8.28 -1.50 16.23
N THR A 258 -9.07 -2.34 16.90
CA THR A 258 -9.17 -3.77 16.59
C THR A 258 -9.94 -4.06 15.29
N LEU A 259 -10.88 -3.19 14.88
CA LEU A 259 -11.64 -3.29 13.63
C LEU A 259 -10.84 -2.75 12.43
N GLN A 260 -10.00 -1.73 12.59
CA GLN A 260 -8.98 -1.35 11.60
C GLN A 260 -7.96 -2.49 11.35
N TYR A 261 -7.83 -3.43 12.29
CA TYR A 261 -7.07 -4.67 12.13
C TYR A 261 -7.88 -5.86 11.59
N GLN A 262 -9.19 -5.73 11.37
CA GLN A 262 -10.03 -6.81 10.87
C GLN A 262 -10.85 -6.35 9.67
N GLY A 263 -10.15 -6.12 8.56
CA GLY A 263 -10.73 -6.34 7.24
C GLY A 263 -11.39 -7.72 7.21
N LEU A 264 -12.65 -7.74 6.78
CA LEU A 264 -13.41 -8.95 6.54
C LEU A 264 -12.73 -9.77 5.45
N GLY A 265 -11.96 -10.78 5.87
CA GLY A 265 -11.30 -11.78 5.02
C GLY A 265 -9.79 -11.56 4.97
N ASN A 266 -9.02 -12.49 5.53
CA ASN A 266 -7.71 -12.79 4.98
C ASN A 266 -7.92 -14.11 4.24
N ILE A 267 -8.05 -14.05 2.93
CA ILE A 267 -8.06 -15.25 2.11
C ILE A 267 -6.74 -15.98 2.33
N ASP A 268 -6.79 -17.31 2.33
CA ASP A 268 -5.56 -18.11 2.30
C ASP A 268 -4.73 -17.70 1.08
N TYR A 269 -3.47 -17.28 1.27
CA TYR A 269 -2.65 -16.71 0.21
C TYR A 269 -2.60 -17.60 -1.04
N ASN A 270 -2.46 -18.91 -0.87
CA ASN A 270 -2.48 -19.84 -2.01
C ASN A 270 -3.77 -19.73 -2.82
N LYS A 271 -4.94 -19.59 -2.18
CA LYS A 271 -6.21 -19.35 -2.89
C LYS A 271 -6.24 -17.98 -3.56
N TRP A 272 -5.71 -16.95 -2.92
CA TRP A 272 -5.60 -15.62 -3.51
C TRP A 272 -4.76 -15.64 -4.77
N PHE A 273 -3.55 -16.19 -4.69
CA PHE A 273 -2.63 -16.29 -5.81
C PHE A 273 -3.27 -17.06 -6.96
N LEU A 274 -3.82 -18.25 -6.72
CA LEU A 274 -4.46 -19.06 -7.77
C LEU A 274 -5.64 -18.36 -8.46
N ARG A 275 -6.32 -17.41 -7.79
CA ARG A 275 -7.39 -16.59 -8.40
C ARG A 275 -6.87 -15.42 -9.22
N ASN A 276 -5.69 -14.92 -8.87
CA ASN A 276 -5.08 -13.76 -9.51
C ASN A 276 -4.01 -14.15 -10.55
N ARG A 277 -3.63 -15.43 -10.59
CA ARG A 277 -2.76 -16.03 -11.60
C ARG A 277 -3.34 -15.88 -13.00
N VAL A 278 -2.46 -15.78 -13.99
CA VAL A 278 -2.83 -15.72 -15.40
C VAL A 278 -3.69 -16.93 -15.80
N THR A 279 -4.76 -16.67 -16.54
CA THR A 279 -5.70 -17.69 -17.02
C THR A 279 -5.25 -18.31 -18.34
N GLU A 280 -5.78 -19.48 -18.70
CA GLU A 280 -5.46 -20.13 -19.98
C GLU A 280 -5.84 -19.27 -21.21
N GLN A 281 -6.93 -18.50 -21.10
CA GLN A 281 -7.34 -17.55 -22.14
C GLN A 281 -6.32 -16.41 -22.28
N GLU A 282 -5.95 -15.78 -21.16
CA GLU A 282 -4.94 -14.71 -21.16
C GLU A 282 -3.60 -15.22 -21.69
N ILE A 283 -3.18 -16.45 -21.35
CA ILE A 283 -1.98 -17.09 -21.91
C ILE A 283 -2.04 -17.14 -23.45
N GLU A 284 -3.18 -17.53 -24.03
CA GLU A 284 -3.32 -17.61 -25.48
C GLU A 284 -3.33 -16.21 -26.12
N GLU A 285 -3.97 -15.23 -25.50
CA GLU A 285 -3.94 -13.83 -25.94
C GLU A 285 -2.51 -13.27 -25.90
N GLN A 286 -1.76 -13.54 -24.84
CA GLN A 286 -0.37 -13.11 -24.68
C GLN A 286 0.54 -13.66 -25.78
N LYS A 287 0.41 -14.95 -26.12
CA LYS A 287 1.18 -15.60 -27.20
C LYS A 287 0.93 -14.96 -28.57
N ASN A 288 -0.27 -14.42 -28.79
CA ASN A 288 -0.67 -13.79 -30.05
C ASN A 288 -0.41 -12.27 -30.08
N THR A 289 0.00 -11.68 -28.95
CA THR A 289 0.27 -10.25 -28.83
C THR A 289 1.63 -9.89 -29.42
N GLN A 290 1.68 -8.79 -30.17
CA GLN A 290 2.92 -8.26 -30.75
C GLN A 290 3.29 -6.93 -30.09
N PHE A 291 4.51 -6.85 -29.56
CA PHE A 291 5.05 -5.64 -28.95
C PHE A 291 5.93 -4.86 -29.92
N SER A 292 5.84 -3.52 -29.85
CA SER A 292 6.65 -2.62 -30.67
C SER A 292 8.13 -2.70 -30.29
N TYR A 293 8.42 -2.71 -28.99
CA TYR A 293 9.72 -3.02 -28.42
C TYR A 293 9.73 -4.46 -27.92
N SER A 294 10.60 -5.28 -28.48
CA SER A 294 10.64 -6.73 -28.25
C SER A 294 12.06 -7.23 -27.93
N PRO A 295 12.62 -6.87 -26.75
CA PRO A 295 13.97 -7.26 -26.37
C PRO A 295 14.08 -8.77 -26.08
N THR A 296 15.26 -9.35 -26.29
CA THR A 296 15.53 -10.74 -25.87
C THR A 296 16.00 -10.79 -24.42
N PHE A 297 15.51 -11.74 -23.64
CA PHE A 297 15.91 -11.97 -22.24
C PHE A 297 16.79 -13.21 -22.10
N SER A 298 17.89 -13.10 -21.37
CA SER A 298 18.73 -14.23 -20.96
C SER A 298 18.46 -14.60 -19.51
N PHE A 299 17.85 -15.76 -19.26
CA PHE A 299 17.89 -16.37 -17.93
C PHE A 299 19.28 -16.96 -17.71
N ILE A 300 20.00 -16.51 -16.69
CA ILE A 300 21.31 -17.08 -16.33
C ILE A 300 21.16 -17.99 -15.11
N VAL A 301 21.58 -19.25 -15.25
CA VAL A 301 21.38 -20.30 -14.25
C VAL A 301 22.69 -21.01 -13.93
N PRO A 302 23.27 -20.82 -12.73
CA PRO A 302 24.34 -21.68 -12.24
C PRO A 302 23.76 -23.03 -11.78
N THR A 303 24.33 -24.16 -12.21
CA THR A 303 23.95 -25.49 -11.69
C THR A 303 25.13 -26.16 -10.99
N TYR A 304 24.87 -26.81 -9.86
CA TYR A 304 25.86 -27.60 -9.13
C TYR A 304 25.19 -28.72 -8.35
N ASN A 305 25.46 -29.97 -8.72
CA ASN A 305 24.80 -31.15 -8.17
C ASN A 305 23.26 -31.03 -8.15
N THR A 306 22.72 -30.35 -9.16
CA THR A 306 21.28 -30.06 -9.27
C THR A 306 20.52 -31.36 -9.54
N LYS A 307 19.48 -31.63 -8.75
CA LYS A 307 18.65 -32.83 -8.93
C LYS A 307 17.87 -32.74 -10.23
N GLU A 308 17.75 -33.86 -10.94
CA GLU A 308 17.11 -33.91 -12.26
C GLU A 308 15.68 -33.34 -12.28
N HIS A 309 14.87 -33.63 -11.26
CA HIS A 309 13.48 -33.13 -11.22
C HIS A 309 13.42 -31.61 -11.00
N PHE A 310 14.32 -31.04 -10.20
CA PHE A 310 14.41 -29.58 -10.05
C PHE A 310 14.81 -28.91 -11.36
N PHE A 311 15.82 -29.47 -12.05
CA PHE A 311 16.22 -28.95 -13.36
C PHE A 311 15.08 -29.03 -14.39
N ARG A 312 14.34 -30.15 -14.47
CA ARG A 312 13.21 -30.28 -15.40
C ARG A 312 12.14 -29.22 -15.12
N GLU A 313 11.70 -29.12 -13.88
CA GLU A 313 10.67 -28.15 -13.48
C GLU A 313 11.09 -26.70 -13.77
N MET A 314 12.35 -26.36 -13.49
CA MET A 314 12.94 -25.05 -13.80
C MET A 314 13.04 -24.78 -15.31
N ALA A 315 13.54 -25.73 -16.10
CA ALA A 315 13.66 -25.53 -17.54
C ALA A 315 12.30 -25.48 -18.24
N ASP A 316 11.33 -26.26 -17.76
CA ASP A 316 9.97 -26.31 -18.32
C ASP A 316 9.21 -24.99 -18.10
N THR A 317 9.46 -24.24 -17.00
CA THR A 317 8.84 -22.91 -16.78
C THR A 317 9.36 -21.85 -17.75
N VAL A 318 10.63 -21.92 -18.14
CA VAL A 318 11.22 -21.05 -19.17
C VAL A 318 10.66 -21.39 -20.55
N LEU A 319 10.53 -22.69 -20.86
CA LEU A 319 9.90 -23.16 -22.09
C LEU A 319 8.42 -22.72 -22.20
N ALA A 320 7.74 -22.58 -21.07
CA ALA A 320 6.33 -22.19 -21.00
C ALA A 320 6.09 -20.67 -21.12
N GLN A 321 7.13 -19.83 -21.20
CA GLN A 321 6.97 -18.38 -21.33
C GLN A 321 6.09 -18.00 -22.54
N THR A 322 5.10 -17.14 -22.32
CA THR A 322 4.20 -16.65 -23.38
C THR A 322 4.89 -15.64 -24.29
N TYR A 323 5.86 -14.89 -23.77
CA TYR A 323 6.74 -14.05 -24.56
C TYR A 323 7.86 -14.89 -25.21
N PRO A 324 8.06 -14.84 -26.54
CA PRO A 324 8.89 -15.83 -27.23
C PRO A 324 10.40 -15.52 -27.24
N ASN A 325 10.82 -14.27 -27.01
CA ASN A 325 12.21 -13.85 -27.18
C ASN A 325 13.00 -14.04 -25.88
N TRP A 326 13.43 -15.26 -25.64
CA TRP A 326 14.26 -15.62 -24.50
C TRP A 326 15.36 -16.59 -24.88
N GLU A 327 16.35 -16.71 -24.01
CA GLU A 327 17.35 -17.76 -24.00
C GLU A 327 17.64 -18.21 -22.57
N LEU A 328 18.00 -19.47 -22.41
CA LEU A 328 18.34 -20.08 -21.12
C LEU A 328 19.84 -20.41 -21.13
N CYS A 329 20.62 -19.69 -20.35
CA CYS A 329 22.07 -19.78 -20.29
C CYS A 329 22.50 -20.51 -19.02
N ILE A 330 23.03 -21.74 -19.19
CA ILE A 330 23.36 -22.63 -18.07
C ILE A 330 24.88 -22.80 -17.95
N ALA A 331 25.41 -22.66 -16.75
CA ALA A 331 26.80 -23.03 -16.44
C ALA A 331 26.83 -24.08 -15.33
N ASP A 332 27.23 -25.29 -15.68
CA ASP A 332 27.21 -26.44 -14.78
C ASP A 332 28.58 -26.73 -14.19
N GLY A 333 28.71 -26.58 -12.87
CA GLY A 333 29.89 -26.90 -12.08
C GLY A 333 29.90 -28.30 -11.47
N SER A 334 28.97 -29.19 -11.88
CA SER A 334 28.87 -30.56 -11.35
C SER A 334 29.99 -31.46 -11.88
N ASP A 335 30.21 -32.62 -11.26
CA ASP A 335 31.17 -33.62 -11.78
C ASP A 335 30.76 -34.19 -13.15
N GLU A 336 31.72 -34.74 -13.90
CA GLU A 336 31.51 -35.17 -15.30
C GLU A 336 30.43 -36.25 -15.47
N ASP A 337 30.32 -37.15 -14.49
CA ASP A 337 29.36 -38.25 -14.45
C ASP A 337 28.00 -37.87 -13.81
N HIS A 338 27.83 -36.61 -13.39
CA HIS A 338 26.60 -36.17 -12.76
C HIS A 338 25.41 -36.25 -13.73
N PRO A 339 24.29 -36.93 -13.39
CA PRO A 339 23.16 -37.17 -14.30
C PRO A 339 22.56 -35.92 -14.95
N CYS A 340 22.56 -34.79 -14.23
CA CYS A 340 22.04 -33.52 -14.74
C CYS A 340 22.74 -33.05 -16.03
N ARG A 341 24.03 -33.38 -16.24
CA ARG A 341 24.75 -33.00 -17.47
C ARG A 341 24.14 -33.60 -18.73
N GLN A 342 23.69 -34.86 -18.65
CA GLN A 342 23.01 -35.51 -19.76
C GLN A 342 21.66 -34.85 -20.04
N LEU A 343 20.93 -34.50 -18.98
CA LEU A 343 19.65 -33.82 -19.07
C LEU A 343 19.76 -32.43 -19.72
N ILE A 344 20.77 -31.64 -19.36
CA ILE A 344 21.05 -30.34 -19.98
C ILE A 344 21.25 -30.49 -21.49
N LYS A 345 22.03 -31.50 -21.93
CA LYS A 345 22.25 -31.79 -23.36
C LYS A 345 20.94 -32.13 -24.09
N GLU A 346 20.07 -32.90 -23.44
CA GLU A 346 18.76 -33.28 -24.01
C GLU A 346 17.83 -32.09 -24.21
N TYR A 347 17.79 -31.16 -23.26
CA TYR A 347 17.00 -29.93 -23.38
C TYR A 347 17.55 -29.02 -24.48
N ALA A 348 18.86 -28.80 -24.51
CA ALA A 348 19.51 -27.99 -25.55
C ALA A 348 19.38 -28.58 -26.97
N ALA A 349 19.27 -29.91 -27.09
CA ALA A 349 18.98 -30.56 -28.37
C ALA A 349 17.53 -30.35 -28.84
N LYS A 350 16.59 -30.08 -27.92
CA LYS A 350 15.17 -29.85 -28.23
C LYS A 350 14.87 -28.39 -28.57
N ASP A 351 15.58 -27.44 -27.96
CA ASP A 351 15.39 -26.01 -28.18
C ASP A 351 16.75 -25.30 -28.25
N SER A 352 17.05 -24.68 -29.39
CA SER A 352 18.32 -23.99 -29.64
C SER A 352 18.52 -22.73 -28.80
N ARG A 353 17.48 -22.23 -28.15
CA ARG A 353 17.56 -21.09 -27.21
C ARG A 353 18.19 -21.49 -25.87
N ILE A 354 18.33 -22.79 -25.59
CA ILE A 354 19.00 -23.30 -24.40
C ILE A 354 20.49 -23.47 -24.69
N LYS A 355 21.30 -22.60 -24.10
CA LYS A 355 22.75 -22.56 -24.20
C LYS A 355 23.35 -23.11 -22.91
N TYR A 356 24.43 -23.87 -23.01
CA TYR A 356 25.10 -24.40 -21.82
C TYR A 356 26.61 -24.48 -21.97
N THR A 357 27.30 -24.48 -20.83
CA THR A 357 28.72 -24.81 -20.70
C THR A 357 28.94 -25.74 -19.51
N PHE A 358 29.81 -26.73 -19.68
CA PHE A 358 30.26 -27.59 -18.59
C PHE A 358 31.59 -27.07 -18.07
N LEU A 359 31.63 -26.74 -16.80
CA LEU A 359 32.82 -26.21 -16.14
C LEU A 359 33.75 -27.37 -15.78
N ASN A 360 35.06 -27.08 -15.79
CA ASN A 360 36.11 -28.02 -15.40
C ASN A 360 36.19 -28.22 -13.88
N GLU A 361 35.68 -27.26 -13.11
CA GLU A 361 35.57 -27.29 -11.66
C GLU A 361 34.42 -26.37 -11.20
N ASN A 362 34.05 -26.45 -9.92
CA ASN A 362 33.05 -25.57 -9.33
C ASN A 362 33.70 -24.25 -8.85
N TYR A 363 33.35 -23.12 -9.48
CA TYR A 363 33.89 -21.79 -9.15
C TYR A 363 33.07 -21.05 -8.07
N GLY A 364 32.19 -21.76 -7.36
CA GLY A 364 31.26 -21.15 -6.42
C GLY A 364 30.08 -20.48 -7.15
N ILE A 365 29.16 -19.90 -6.37
CA ILE A 365 27.91 -19.36 -6.91
C ILE A 365 28.19 -18.18 -7.85
N SER A 366 28.99 -17.19 -7.43
CA SER A 366 29.30 -16.04 -8.29
C SER A 366 30.07 -16.44 -9.56
N GLY A 367 31.05 -17.34 -9.43
CA GLY A 367 31.88 -17.79 -10.55
C GLY A 367 31.05 -18.54 -11.60
N ASN A 368 30.21 -19.49 -11.16
CA ASN A 368 29.34 -20.24 -12.06
C ASN A 368 28.30 -19.32 -12.71
N THR A 369 27.69 -18.40 -11.97
CA THR A 369 26.72 -17.43 -12.54
C THR A 369 27.38 -16.52 -13.58
N ASN A 370 28.61 -16.07 -13.35
CA ASN A 370 29.35 -15.29 -14.35
C ASN A 370 29.65 -16.10 -15.62
N LYS A 371 29.89 -17.41 -15.51
CA LYS A 371 30.02 -18.29 -16.68
C LYS A 371 28.73 -18.46 -17.46
N ALA A 372 27.58 -18.43 -16.80
CA ALA A 372 26.29 -18.35 -17.48
C ALA A 372 26.09 -16.98 -18.15
N LEU A 373 26.49 -15.88 -17.51
CA LEU A 373 26.46 -14.52 -18.08
C LEU A 373 27.34 -14.36 -19.34
N GLU A 374 28.45 -15.10 -19.45
CA GLU A 374 29.28 -15.13 -20.68
C GLU A 374 28.50 -15.66 -21.90
N LEU A 375 27.49 -16.52 -21.69
CA LEU A 375 26.64 -17.07 -22.76
C LEU A 375 25.49 -16.12 -23.16
N ALA A 376 25.15 -15.16 -22.30
CA ALA A 376 24.01 -14.27 -22.45
C ALA A 376 24.17 -13.33 -23.66
N GLY A 377 23.29 -13.42 -24.64
CA GLY A 377 23.18 -12.53 -25.79
C GLY A 377 21.92 -11.66 -25.78
N GLY A 378 21.05 -11.79 -24.79
CA GLY A 378 19.88 -10.95 -24.60
C GLY A 378 20.24 -9.50 -24.30
N GLU A 379 19.28 -8.59 -24.49
CA GLU A 379 19.38 -7.20 -24.06
C GLU A 379 19.23 -7.08 -22.54
N TYR A 380 18.42 -7.96 -21.95
CA TYR A 380 18.23 -8.10 -20.51
C TYR A 380 18.69 -9.46 -20.02
N THR A 381 19.16 -9.49 -18.79
CA THR A 381 19.52 -10.71 -18.07
C THR A 381 18.70 -10.81 -16.80
N ALA A 382 18.09 -11.97 -16.60
CA ALA A 382 17.35 -12.35 -15.41
C ALA A 382 18.17 -13.35 -14.58
N LEU A 383 18.35 -13.09 -13.28
CA LEU A 383 18.95 -14.05 -12.37
C LEU A 383 17.93 -15.15 -12.06
N TYR A 384 18.29 -16.42 -12.24
CA TYR A 384 17.36 -17.52 -12.00
C TYR A 384 18.05 -18.72 -11.35
N ASP A 385 17.46 -19.19 -10.25
CA ASP A 385 17.98 -20.32 -9.49
C ASP A 385 17.49 -21.66 -10.09
N HIS A 386 18.38 -22.65 -10.06
CA HIS A 386 18.22 -23.92 -10.77
C HIS A 386 17.09 -24.82 -10.23
N ASP A 387 16.49 -24.46 -9.11
CA ASP A 387 15.46 -25.21 -8.38
C ASP A 387 14.19 -24.42 -8.12
N ASP A 388 14.06 -23.21 -8.66
CA ASP A 388 12.89 -22.34 -8.50
C ASP A 388 11.98 -22.33 -9.73
N PHE A 389 10.89 -21.55 -9.68
CA PHE A 389 9.94 -21.40 -10.78
C PHE A 389 9.75 -19.95 -11.17
N VAL A 390 9.49 -19.73 -12.46
CA VAL A 390 8.98 -18.46 -13.00
C VAL A 390 7.59 -18.67 -13.59
N GLU A 391 6.71 -17.68 -13.43
CA GLU A 391 5.36 -17.73 -14.01
C GLU A 391 5.41 -17.63 -15.54
N PRO A 392 4.48 -18.28 -16.28
CA PRO A 392 4.50 -18.30 -17.75
C PRO A 392 4.31 -16.92 -18.38
N ASP A 393 3.71 -15.96 -17.67
CA ASP A 393 3.53 -14.57 -18.11
C ASP A 393 4.62 -13.62 -17.63
N ALA A 394 5.67 -14.10 -16.95
CA ALA A 394 6.70 -13.26 -16.34
C ALA A 394 7.38 -12.31 -17.34
N LEU A 395 7.92 -12.83 -18.44
CA LEU A 395 8.56 -11.99 -19.46
C LEU A 395 7.54 -11.13 -20.22
N PHE A 396 6.30 -11.61 -20.40
CA PHE A 396 5.26 -10.83 -21.07
C PHE A 396 4.93 -9.56 -20.29
N GLU A 397 4.72 -9.67 -18.98
CA GLU A 397 4.41 -8.54 -18.11
C GLU A 397 5.57 -7.55 -18.03
N ILE A 398 6.82 -8.04 -18.03
CA ILE A 398 8.00 -7.19 -18.12
C ILE A 398 8.02 -6.39 -19.43
N VAL A 399 7.84 -7.05 -20.58
CA VAL A 399 7.88 -6.38 -21.88
C VAL A 399 6.71 -5.42 -22.06
N LYS A 400 5.54 -5.77 -21.52
CA LYS A 400 4.36 -4.89 -21.50
C LYS A 400 4.66 -3.59 -20.78
N ALA A 401 5.27 -3.63 -19.59
CA ALA A 401 5.65 -2.43 -18.86
C ALA A 401 6.76 -1.62 -19.57
N LEU A 402 7.67 -2.30 -20.29
CA LEU A 402 8.71 -1.66 -21.08
C LEU A 402 8.22 -0.94 -22.35
N GLN A 403 6.95 -1.08 -22.73
CA GLN A 403 6.40 -0.32 -23.87
C GLN A 403 6.29 1.18 -23.56
N GLU A 404 6.08 1.54 -22.29
CA GLU A 404 5.89 2.94 -21.88
C GLU A 404 7.23 3.65 -21.71
N LYS A 405 8.17 2.99 -21.03
CA LYS A 405 9.49 3.53 -20.73
C LYS A 405 10.50 2.40 -20.62
N ASN A 406 11.71 2.68 -21.10
CA ASN A 406 12.83 1.76 -21.00
C ASN A 406 13.48 1.90 -19.60
N TYR A 407 13.59 0.79 -18.87
CA TYR A 407 14.17 0.72 -17.53
C TYR A 407 15.41 -0.17 -17.56
N ASP A 408 16.45 0.18 -16.80
CA ASP A 408 17.69 -0.60 -16.81
C ASP A 408 17.67 -1.74 -15.79
N VAL A 409 16.84 -1.60 -14.75
CA VAL A 409 16.66 -2.56 -13.66
C VAL A 409 15.17 -2.77 -13.44
N ILE A 410 14.76 -4.02 -13.28
CA ILE A 410 13.38 -4.45 -13.11
C ILE A 410 13.35 -5.53 -12.03
N TYR A 411 12.36 -5.47 -11.15
CA TYR A 411 12.08 -6.56 -10.21
C TYR A 411 10.59 -6.81 -10.06
N THR A 412 10.25 -8.00 -9.58
CA THR A 412 8.86 -8.45 -9.42
C THR A 412 8.57 -8.79 -7.96
N ASP A 413 7.29 -8.96 -7.62
CA ASP A 413 6.93 -9.68 -6.40
C ASP A 413 7.29 -11.16 -6.53
N GLU A 414 7.43 -11.82 -5.39
CA GLU A 414 7.72 -13.25 -5.29
C GLU A 414 6.94 -13.86 -4.12
N ASP A 415 6.85 -15.19 -4.10
CA ASP A 415 6.42 -15.94 -2.93
C ASP A 415 7.31 -17.16 -2.70
N LYS A 416 6.93 -17.99 -1.74
CA LYS A 416 7.56 -19.27 -1.50
C LYS A 416 6.66 -20.41 -1.97
N PHE A 417 7.27 -21.40 -2.60
CA PHE A 417 6.60 -22.66 -2.93
C PHE A 417 7.03 -23.76 -1.96
N ASN A 418 6.07 -24.26 -1.19
CA ASN A 418 6.29 -25.35 -0.27
C ASN A 418 6.29 -26.70 -0.99
N ASP A 419 7.46 -27.21 -1.34
CA ASP A 419 7.59 -28.40 -2.20
C ASP A 419 6.93 -29.66 -1.61
N ARG A 420 6.89 -29.77 -0.27
CA ARG A 420 6.25 -30.90 0.42
C ARG A 420 4.73 -30.84 0.36
N LYS A 421 4.16 -29.64 0.52
CA LYS A 421 2.71 -29.42 0.57
C LYS A 421 2.10 -29.12 -0.79
N LYS A 422 2.93 -28.73 -1.77
CA LYS A 422 2.55 -28.26 -3.11
C LYS A 422 1.58 -27.08 -3.04
N VAL A 423 1.91 -26.09 -2.21
CA VAL A 423 1.16 -24.83 -2.04
C VAL A 423 2.11 -23.65 -2.02
N TYR A 424 1.61 -22.48 -2.42
CA TYR A 424 2.29 -21.21 -2.33
C TYR A 424 2.04 -20.58 -0.95
N ASP A 425 3.08 -20.03 -0.32
CA ASP A 425 3.04 -19.39 0.99
C ASP A 425 3.99 -18.19 1.07
N ASP A 426 3.86 -17.41 2.17
CA ASP A 426 4.77 -16.32 2.54
C ASP A 426 5.09 -15.31 1.41
N PRO A 427 4.09 -14.57 0.91
CA PRO A 427 4.29 -13.64 -0.18
C PRO A 427 5.12 -12.43 0.21
N ASN A 428 6.09 -12.10 -0.64
CA ASN A 428 6.82 -10.85 -0.61
C ASN A 428 6.18 -9.89 -1.62
N LEU A 429 5.10 -9.22 -1.19
CA LEU A 429 4.46 -8.13 -1.92
C LEU A 429 5.21 -6.82 -1.65
N LYS A 430 6.11 -6.48 -2.56
CA LYS A 430 7.13 -5.44 -2.41
C LYS A 430 6.55 -4.06 -2.69
N SER A 431 7.19 -3.03 -2.15
CA SER A 431 6.98 -1.67 -2.63
C SER A 431 7.70 -1.45 -3.96
N ASP A 432 7.43 -0.31 -4.58
CA ASP A 432 8.36 0.27 -5.54
C ASP A 432 9.70 0.61 -4.87
N TRP A 433 10.65 1.15 -5.65
CA TRP A 433 12.03 1.35 -5.21
C TRP A 433 12.12 2.10 -3.88
N ASN A 434 12.64 1.40 -2.86
CA ASN A 434 12.72 1.85 -1.48
C ASN A 434 14.18 1.71 -0.99
N PRO A 435 15.04 2.70 -1.31
CA PRO A 435 16.47 2.63 -1.00
C PRO A 435 16.75 2.38 0.49
N ASP A 436 16.00 3.00 1.39
CA ASP A 436 16.23 2.84 2.83
C ASP A 436 15.83 1.44 3.33
N LEU A 437 14.76 0.85 2.79
CA LEU A 437 14.44 -0.56 3.03
C LEU A 437 15.51 -1.47 2.43
N PHE A 438 16.00 -1.15 1.23
CA PHE A 438 17.04 -1.92 0.55
C PHE A 438 18.38 -1.86 1.27
N THR A 439 18.68 -0.83 2.06
CA THR A 439 19.86 -0.81 2.95
C THR A 439 19.61 -1.46 4.31
N SER A 440 18.37 -1.85 4.60
CA SER A 440 17.98 -2.55 5.81
C SER A 440 17.85 -4.06 5.62
N HIS A 441 17.48 -4.52 4.43
CA HIS A 441 17.59 -5.92 3.98
C HIS A 441 17.42 -6.03 2.45
N ASN A 442 17.81 -7.17 1.88
CA ASN A 442 17.58 -7.44 0.46
C ASN A 442 16.11 -7.81 0.25
N TYR A 443 15.24 -6.81 0.07
CA TYR A 443 13.82 -7.04 -0.20
C TYR A 443 13.52 -7.34 -1.68
N ILE A 444 14.48 -7.09 -2.58
CA ILE A 444 14.33 -7.28 -4.03
C ILE A 444 14.48 -8.75 -4.41
N THR A 445 15.50 -9.44 -3.91
CA THR A 445 15.73 -10.89 -4.12
C THR A 445 15.42 -11.34 -5.55
N HIS A 446 14.29 -11.98 -5.78
CA HIS A 446 13.86 -12.52 -7.06
C HIS A 446 12.49 -11.93 -7.49
N LEU A 447 12.13 -11.89 -8.76
CA LEU A 447 13.00 -12.02 -9.91
C LEU A 447 13.71 -10.68 -10.15
N PHE A 448 15.05 -10.68 -10.14
CA PHE A 448 15.83 -9.50 -10.53
C PHE A 448 16.24 -9.60 -12.00
N VAL A 449 15.94 -8.54 -12.75
CA VAL A 449 16.27 -8.40 -14.18
C VAL A 449 16.99 -7.07 -14.38
N ALA A 450 18.08 -7.08 -15.14
CA ALA A 450 18.77 -5.85 -15.52
C ALA A 450 19.29 -5.93 -16.95
N LYS A 451 19.57 -4.80 -17.57
CA LYS A 451 20.24 -4.78 -18.87
C LYS A 451 21.55 -5.55 -18.80
N THR A 452 21.77 -6.44 -19.76
CA THR A 452 22.96 -7.30 -19.79
C THR A 452 24.24 -6.46 -19.84
N ASP A 453 24.23 -5.37 -20.61
CA ASP A 453 25.36 -4.44 -20.70
C ASP A 453 25.61 -3.67 -19.40
N LEU A 454 24.56 -3.41 -18.59
CA LEU A 454 24.72 -2.83 -17.25
C LEU A 454 25.42 -3.83 -16.32
N ILE A 455 24.96 -5.09 -16.26
CA ILE A 455 25.57 -6.14 -15.43
C ILE A 455 27.05 -6.32 -15.79
N ARG A 456 27.38 -6.32 -17.10
CA ARG A 456 28.76 -6.39 -17.58
C ARG A 456 29.59 -5.17 -17.19
N ARG A 457 29.04 -3.97 -17.35
CA ARG A 457 29.72 -2.71 -16.99
C ARG A 457 30.07 -2.64 -15.51
N VAL A 458 29.22 -3.16 -14.64
CA VAL A 458 29.47 -3.20 -13.19
C VAL A 458 30.35 -4.38 -12.75
N GLY A 459 30.73 -5.28 -13.68
CA GLY A 459 31.68 -6.36 -13.44
C GLY A 459 31.08 -7.71 -13.01
N GLY A 460 29.78 -7.95 -13.24
CA GLY A 460 29.14 -9.23 -12.88
C GLY A 460 29.08 -9.49 -11.37
N LEU A 461 28.96 -10.76 -10.98
CA LEU A 461 28.89 -11.19 -9.58
C LEU A 461 30.30 -11.32 -8.99
N ARG A 462 30.45 -11.01 -7.69
CA ARG A 462 31.74 -10.95 -7.01
C ARG A 462 31.83 -12.01 -5.90
N SER A 463 32.76 -12.96 -6.04
CA SER A 463 32.88 -14.11 -5.14
C SER A 463 33.18 -13.75 -3.69
N GLU A 464 33.76 -12.58 -3.41
CA GLU A 464 33.96 -12.10 -2.04
C GLU A 464 32.67 -11.68 -1.31
N TYR A 465 31.51 -11.85 -1.97
CA TYR A 465 30.16 -11.69 -1.44
C TYR A 465 29.33 -12.98 -1.58
N ASP A 466 29.93 -14.13 -1.90
CA ASP A 466 29.20 -15.40 -2.00
C ASP A 466 28.34 -15.65 -0.74
N GLY A 467 27.06 -15.95 -0.96
CA GLY A 467 25.99 -15.98 0.04
C GLY A 467 25.06 -14.76 0.03
N SER A 468 25.49 -13.64 -0.55
CA SER A 468 24.69 -12.43 -0.82
C SER A 468 25.23 -11.66 -2.04
N GLN A 469 25.75 -12.41 -3.01
CA GLN A 469 26.38 -11.89 -4.22
C GLN A 469 25.40 -11.15 -5.13
N ASP A 470 24.13 -11.54 -5.09
CA ASP A 470 23.00 -10.89 -5.73
C ASP A 470 22.77 -9.50 -5.13
N TYR A 471 22.78 -9.38 -3.80
CA TYR A 471 22.58 -8.13 -3.10
C TYR A 471 23.65 -7.09 -3.49
N ASP A 472 24.91 -7.50 -3.53
CA ASP A 472 26.01 -6.67 -4.02
C ASP A 472 25.85 -6.25 -5.49
N LEU A 473 25.44 -7.19 -6.35
CA LEU A 473 25.21 -6.90 -7.77
C LEU A 473 24.07 -5.91 -7.95
N ILE A 474 22.96 -6.08 -7.24
CA ILE A 474 21.78 -5.21 -7.34
C ILE A 474 22.16 -3.78 -6.96
N PHE A 475 22.89 -3.56 -5.86
CA PHE A 475 23.39 -2.22 -5.50
C PHE A 475 24.18 -1.58 -6.64
N ARG A 476 25.18 -2.28 -7.18
CA ARG A 476 26.01 -1.76 -8.26
C ARG A 476 25.22 -1.47 -9.54
N CYS A 477 24.24 -2.31 -9.86
CA CYS A 477 23.34 -2.09 -10.98
C CYS A 477 22.50 -0.82 -10.79
N ILE A 478 21.85 -0.67 -9.63
CA ILE A 478 20.98 0.48 -9.33
C ILE A 478 21.77 1.79 -9.28
N GLU A 479 22.98 1.79 -8.70
CA GLU A 479 23.92 2.92 -8.70
C GLU A 479 24.23 3.44 -10.12
N ASN A 480 24.09 2.57 -11.14
CA ASN A 480 24.46 2.85 -12.54
C ASN A 480 23.27 2.75 -13.51
N ALA A 481 22.04 2.71 -13.00
CA ALA A 481 20.80 2.56 -13.76
C ALA A 481 20.13 3.91 -14.02
N ASN A 482 19.49 4.06 -15.18
CA ASN A 482 18.64 5.22 -15.48
C ASN A 482 17.26 5.15 -14.78
N GLY A 483 16.87 3.97 -14.31
CA GLY A 483 15.59 3.77 -13.63
C GLY A 483 15.43 2.33 -13.16
N VAL A 484 14.67 2.19 -12.07
CA VAL A 484 14.30 0.92 -11.45
C VAL A 484 12.78 0.79 -11.58
N LEU A 485 12.32 -0.32 -12.12
CA LEU A 485 10.90 -0.65 -12.25
C LEU A 485 10.54 -1.81 -11.34
N HIS A 486 9.44 -1.66 -10.62
CA HIS A 486 8.79 -2.74 -9.91
C HIS A 486 7.55 -3.19 -10.70
N ILE A 487 7.36 -4.50 -10.81
CA ILE A 487 6.13 -5.10 -11.34
C ILE A 487 5.41 -5.78 -10.17
N PRO A 488 4.27 -5.24 -9.69
CA PRO A 488 3.56 -5.75 -8.51
C PRO A 488 2.74 -7.01 -8.82
N LYS A 489 3.43 -8.03 -9.36
CA LYS A 489 2.91 -9.35 -9.70
C LYS A 489 3.85 -10.42 -9.19
N ILE A 490 3.28 -11.47 -8.62
CA ILE A 490 4.02 -12.67 -8.21
C ILE A 490 4.42 -13.41 -9.48
N LEU A 491 5.66 -13.21 -9.92
CA LEU A 491 6.20 -13.79 -11.16
C LEU A 491 7.35 -14.77 -10.91
N TYR A 492 7.71 -14.96 -9.63
CA TYR A 492 8.75 -15.85 -9.17
C TYR A 492 8.30 -16.63 -7.93
N HIS A 493 8.67 -17.90 -7.86
CA HIS A 493 8.36 -18.77 -6.73
C HIS A 493 9.63 -19.42 -6.17
N TRP A 494 10.00 -19.02 -4.95
CA TRP A 494 11.16 -19.55 -4.26
C TRP A 494 10.84 -20.89 -3.59
N ARG A 495 11.46 -21.97 -4.05
CA ARG A 495 11.20 -23.32 -3.52
C ARG A 495 11.80 -23.52 -2.14
N MET A 496 10.95 -23.91 -1.19
CA MET A 496 11.37 -24.37 0.13
C MET A 496 11.56 -25.89 0.18
N HIS A 497 12.80 -26.35 0.35
CA HIS A 497 13.14 -27.76 0.63
C HIS A 497 14.19 -27.89 1.74
N VAL A 498 14.38 -29.11 2.29
CA VAL A 498 15.25 -29.39 3.45
C VAL A 498 16.73 -29.00 3.29
N SER A 499 17.19 -28.75 2.06
CA SER A 499 18.56 -28.31 1.75
C SER A 499 18.64 -26.82 1.39
N SER A 500 17.49 -26.12 1.36
CA SER A 500 17.39 -24.68 1.09
C SER A 500 17.88 -23.86 2.29
N THR A 501 18.44 -22.68 2.00
CA THR A 501 18.87 -21.68 2.99
C THR A 501 17.73 -21.29 3.95
N ALA A 502 16.48 -21.36 3.49
CA ALA A 502 15.29 -21.06 4.29
C ALA A 502 15.11 -21.98 5.52
N GLY A 503 15.74 -23.16 5.56
CA GLY A 503 15.52 -24.16 6.62
C GLY A 503 16.43 -24.07 7.84
N ASN A 504 17.61 -23.42 7.76
CA ASN A 504 18.56 -23.31 8.88
C ASN A 504 19.48 -22.06 8.82
N PRO A 505 18.98 -20.88 9.22
CA PRO A 505 19.71 -19.60 9.20
C PRO A 505 21.08 -19.63 9.91
N GLU A 506 21.18 -20.28 11.06
CA GLU A 506 22.39 -20.26 11.90
C GLU A 506 23.57 -21.00 11.27
N SER A 507 23.30 -21.95 10.37
CA SER A 507 24.35 -22.69 9.66
C SER A 507 25.07 -21.88 8.57
N LYS A 508 24.56 -20.68 8.23
CA LYS A 508 25.01 -19.88 7.08
C LYS A 508 25.29 -18.41 7.44
N MET A 509 25.85 -18.16 8.62
CA MET A 509 26.19 -16.79 9.07
C MET A 509 27.05 -16.00 8.09
N TYR A 510 27.89 -16.67 7.29
CA TYR A 510 28.70 -16.03 6.26
C TYR A 510 27.85 -15.26 5.22
N CYS A 511 26.62 -15.73 4.90
CA CYS A 511 25.69 -15.02 4.01
C CYS A 511 25.32 -13.66 4.61
N TYR A 512 24.96 -13.61 5.89
CA TYR A 512 24.57 -12.37 6.55
C TYR A 512 25.73 -11.38 6.67
N TYR A 513 26.95 -11.87 6.93
CA TYR A 513 28.13 -11.00 6.89
C TYR A 513 28.45 -10.50 5.47
N ALA A 514 28.22 -11.32 4.44
CA ALA A 514 28.34 -10.88 3.05
C ALA A 514 27.32 -9.78 2.70
N GLY A 515 26.08 -9.89 3.18
CA GLY A 515 25.07 -8.84 3.01
C GLY A 515 25.41 -7.54 3.75
N GLN A 516 25.88 -7.63 4.99
CA GLN A 516 26.41 -6.46 5.74
C GLN A 516 27.52 -5.77 4.95
N LYS A 517 28.45 -6.56 4.41
CA LYS A 517 29.56 -6.07 3.58
C LYS A 517 29.07 -5.44 2.27
N ALA A 518 28.02 -5.98 1.64
CA ALA A 518 27.43 -5.44 0.41
C ALA A 518 26.89 -4.03 0.63
N ILE A 519 26.13 -3.81 1.72
CA ILE A 519 25.60 -2.50 2.09
C ILE A 519 26.73 -1.53 2.45
N GLN A 520 27.72 -1.96 3.25
CA GLN A 520 28.87 -1.10 3.57
C GLN A 520 29.61 -0.69 2.29
N SER A 521 29.82 -1.64 1.37
CA SER A 521 30.47 -1.36 0.08
C SER A 521 29.66 -0.42 -0.80
N HIS A 522 28.32 -0.44 -0.69
CA HIS A 522 27.45 0.53 -1.36
C HIS A 522 27.71 1.94 -0.83
N PHE A 523 27.68 2.13 0.49
CA PHE A 523 27.96 3.43 1.11
C PHE A 523 29.37 3.94 0.77
N ASP A 524 30.38 3.06 0.80
CA ASP A 524 31.75 3.41 0.43
C ASP A 524 31.85 3.89 -1.04
N ARG A 525 31.09 3.27 -1.97
CA ARG A 525 31.07 3.67 -3.40
C ARG A 525 30.30 4.96 -3.66
N THR A 526 29.21 5.18 -2.92
CA THR A 526 28.36 6.38 -3.08
C THR A 526 28.85 7.57 -2.25
N GLY A 527 29.90 7.40 -1.45
CA GLY A 527 30.50 8.47 -0.65
C GLY A 527 29.67 8.85 0.58
N ILE A 528 28.82 7.94 1.06
CA ILE A 528 28.00 8.15 2.25
C ILE A 528 28.77 7.63 3.46
N GLU A 529 29.05 8.52 4.42
CA GLU A 529 29.71 8.13 5.67
C GLU A 529 28.72 7.41 6.59
N ALA A 530 28.75 6.08 6.59
CA ALA A 530 27.89 5.25 7.43
C ALA A 530 28.59 3.97 7.89
N THR A 531 28.12 3.41 9.00
CA THR A 531 28.52 2.10 9.52
C THR A 531 27.32 1.16 9.52
N VAL A 532 27.50 -0.03 8.96
CA VAL A 532 26.46 -1.07 8.90
C VAL A 532 26.72 -2.16 9.92
N GLU A 533 25.70 -2.52 10.68
CA GLU A 533 25.72 -3.60 11.68
C GLU A 533 24.67 -4.66 11.34
N LEU A 534 25.01 -5.93 11.54
CA LEU A 534 24.05 -7.03 11.44
C LEU A 534 23.07 -6.97 12.62
N ALA A 535 21.77 -7.04 12.35
CA ALA A 535 20.76 -7.11 13.40
C ALA A 535 20.93 -8.41 14.23
N PRO A 536 20.68 -8.36 15.55
CA PRO A 536 20.83 -9.53 16.41
C PRO A 536 19.74 -10.57 16.15
N LYS A 537 19.97 -11.81 16.62
CA LYS A 537 18.97 -12.89 16.63
C LYS A 537 17.66 -12.39 17.27
N PRO A 538 16.47 -12.70 16.71
CA PRO A 538 16.20 -13.61 15.59
C PRO A 538 16.22 -12.97 14.18
N TYR A 539 16.68 -11.72 14.03
CA TYR A 539 16.49 -10.92 12.82
C TYR A 539 17.65 -11.02 11.81
N TYR A 540 18.20 -12.22 11.63
CA TYR A 540 19.27 -12.42 10.65
C TYR A 540 18.83 -12.03 9.24
N GLY A 541 19.72 -11.38 8.49
CA GLY A 541 19.43 -10.83 7.16
C GLY A 541 18.86 -9.42 7.19
N CYS A 542 18.60 -8.86 8.38
CA CYS A 542 18.33 -7.43 8.58
C CYS A 542 19.58 -6.71 9.07
N TYR A 543 19.70 -5.43 8.75
CA TYR A 543 20.86 -4.59 9.04
C TYR A 543 20.45 -3.25 9.63
N LYS A 544 21.31 -2.71 10.48
CA LYS A 544 21.16 -1.39 11.08
C LYS A 544 22.26 -0.49 10.55
N THR A 545 21.86 0.65 9.98
CA THR A 545 22.79 1.64 9.44
C THR A 545 22.87 2.83 10.38
N THR A 546 24.10 3.21 10.74
CA THR A 546 24.40 4.43 11.50
C THR A 546 25.10 5.42 10.59
N TYR A 547 24.41 6.50 10.22
CA TYR A 547 24.99 7.58 9.42
C TYR A 547 25.78 8.55 10.29
N ALA A 548 26.88 9.09 9.77
CA ALA A 548 27.68 10.09 10.47
C ALA A 548 26.95 11.45 10.53
N THR A 549 27.16 12.18 11.62
CA THR A 549 26.67 13.56 11.81
C THR A 549 27.80 14.58 11.60
N THR A 550 28.54 14.42 10.51
CA THR A 550 29.75 15.18 10.18
C THR A 550 29.50 16.70 10.18
N GLY A 551 30.40 17.46 10.79
CA GLY A 551 30.24 18.91 10.97
C GLY A 551 29.42 19.32 12.19
N ASN A 552 28.75 18.37 12.87
CA ASN A 552 27.95 18.61 14.08
C ASN A 552 26.97 19.79 13.88
N PRO A 553 26.09 19.76 12.85
CA PRO A 553 25.23 20.90 12.51
C PRO A 553 24.20 21.20 13.62
N LEU A 554 23.79 22.46 13.73
CA LEU A 554 22.78 22.85 14.72
C LEU A 554 21.39 22.35 14.30
N VAL A 555 20.69 21.68 15.23
CA VAL A 555 19.28 21.28 15.10
C VAL A 555 18.40 22.20 15.94
N SER A 556 17.42 22.85 15.33
CA SER A 556 16.39 23.62 16.05
C SER A 556 15.18 22.73 16.34
N VAL A 557 14.95 22.42 17.61
CA VAL A 557 13.77 21.69 18.08
C VAL A 557 12.64 22.68 18.31
N ILE A 558 11.57 22.60 17.51
CA ILE A 558 10.43 23.51 17.55
C ILE A 558 9.28 22.81 18.27
N ILE A 559 8.83 23.39 19.39
CA ILE A 559 7.82 22.80 20.27
C ILE A 559 6.66 23.79 20.47
N PRO A 560 5.55 23.64 19.72
CA PRO A 560 4.30 24.35 20.01
C PRO A 560 3.77 24.03 21.41
N ASN A 561 3.48 25.03 22.24
CA ASN A 561 2.94 24.81 23.59
C ASN A 561 1.89 25.84 24.04
N CYS A 562 0.74 25.32 24.48
CA CYS A 562 -0.32 26.07 25.14
C CYS A 562 -0.70 25.34 26.44
N GLU A 563 -0.54 26.02 27.58
CA GLU A 563 -0.79 25.46 28.92
C GLU A 563 0.02 24.18 29.22
N ASN A 564 -0.40 23.40 30.22
CA ASN A 564 0.08 22.04 30.55
C ASN A 564 1.59 21.95 30.84
N LYS A 565 2.05 22.67 31.87
CA LYS A 565 3.45 22.66 32.34
C LYS A 565 4.04 21.26 32.45
N ASP A 566 3.37 20.32 33.14
CA ASP A 566 3.94 18.99 33.41
C ASP A 566 4.19 18.16 32.15
N VAL A 567 3.36 18.36 31.11
CA VAL A 567 3.53 17.70 29.82
C VAL A 567 4.75 18.23 29.09
N LEU A 568 4.86 19.57 28.99
CA LEU A 568 6.04 20.21 28.41
C LEU A 568 7.32 19.88 29.18
N GLU A 569 7.25 19.86 30.51
CA GLU A 569 8.38 19.54 31.38
C GLU A 569 8.90 18.12 31.14
N THR A 570 8.01 17.16 30.89
CA THR A 570 8.41 15.79 30.51
C THR A 570 9.17 15.80 29.17
N CYS A 571 8.65 16.48 28.16
CA CYS A 571 9.27 16.59 26.84
C CYS A 571 10.66 17.25 26.92
N VAL A 572 10.75 18.44 27.50
CA VAL A 572 12.01 19.20 27.61
C VAL A 572 13.03 18.43 28.45
N ASN A 573 12.64 17.83 29.58
CA ASN A 573 13.56 17.04 30.40
C ASN A 573 14.10 15.82 29.64
N SER A 574 13.30 15.17 28.80
CA SER A 574 13.80 14.04 27.99
C SER A 574 14.82 14.48 26.95
N LEU A 575 14.64 15.65 26.32
CA LEU A 575 15.61 16.25 25.40
C LEU A 575 16.93 16.64 26.08
N LEU A 576 16.88 17.09 27.33
CA LEU A 576 18.06 17.51 28.08
C LEU A 576 18.82 16.33 28.71
N ASN A 577 18.10 15.31 29.21
CA ASN A 577 18.67 14.28 30.07
C ASN A 577 18.83 12.91 29.40
N VAL A 578 18.10 12.63 28.31
CA VAL A 578 18.17 11.33 27.60
C VAL A 578 18.92 11.47 26.28
N ASN A 579 18.61 12.49 25.48
CA ASN A 579 19.28 12.71 24.20
C ASN A 579 20.77 13.02 24.37
N THR A 580 21.58 12.45 23.48
CA THR A 580 23.06 12.56 23.50
C THR A 580 23.61 13.52 22.45
N TYR A 581 22.81 13.96 21.48
CA TYR A 581 23.24 14.94 20.49
C TYR A 581 23.21 16.36 21.09
N ALA A 582 24.37 16.96 21.27
CA ALA A 582 24.51 18.18 22.07
C ALA A 582 24.18 19.48 21.32
N ASN A 583 24.40 19.55 19.99
CA ASN A 583 24.25 20.79 19.24
C ASN A 583 22.79 21.06 18.85
N ILE A 584 21.97 21.33 19.85
CA ILE A 584 20.55 21.65 19.69
C ILE A 584 20.20 23.00 20.33
N GLU A 585 19.26 23.71 19.72
CA GLU A 585 18.48 24.76 20.38
C GLU A 585 17.02 24.31 20.49
N ILE A 586 16.33 24.70 21.55
CA ILE A 586 14.92 24.38 21.77
C ILE A 586 14.13 25.69 21.70
N LEU A 587 13.26 25.80 20.70
CA LEU A 587 12.33 26.90 20.52
C LEU A 587 10.93 26.47 20.94
N ILE A 588 10.51 26.93 22.11
CA ILE A 588 9.14 26.72 22.57
C ILE A 588 8.27 27.84 21.98
N VAL A 589 7.31 27.46 21.15
CA VAL A 589 6.38 28.40 20.53
C VAL A 589 5.14 28.51 21.40
N GLU A 590 5.13 29.52 22.26
CA GLU A 590 4.03 29.83 23.15
C GLU A 590 2.83 30.32 22.32
N ASN A 591 1.68 29.64 22.43
CA ASN A 591 0.49 29.95 21.64
C ASN A 591 -0.78 30.11 22.51
N ASN A 592 -0.88 31.25 23.19
CA ASN A 592 -2.08 31.74 23.90
C ASN A 592 -2.40 31.06 25.24
N SER A 593 -1.39 30.71 26.01
CA SER A 593 -1.49 30.29 27.42
C SER A 593 -2.03 31.42 28.31
N ARG A 594 -2.60 31.05 29.46
CA ARG A 594 -3.27 31.95 30.40
C ARG A 594 -2.80 31.78 31.85
N SER A 595 -2.23 30.63 32.20
CA SER A 595 -1.82 30.36 33.59
C SER A 595 -0.46 30.96 33.95
N ASP A 596 -0.35 31.56 35.15
CA ASP A 596 0.94 32.06 35.66
C ASP A 596 1.97 30.93 35.87
N GLU A 597 1.49 29.69 36.07
CA GLU A 597 2.32 28.51 36.26
C GLU A 597 3.20 28.22 35.03
N ILE A 598 2.61 28.19 33.83
CA ILE A 598 3.38 27.92 32.61
C ILE A 598 4.32 29.08 32.28
N PHE A 599 3.91 30.33 32.48
CA PHE A 599 4.77 31.49 32.26
C PHE A 599 5.97 31.53 33.23
N SER A 600 5.76 31.14 34.49
CA SER A 600 6.85 30.99 35.46
C SER A 600 7.82 29.87 35.05
N TYR A 601 7.30 28.78 34.47
CA TYR A 601 8.13 27.69 33.97
C TYR A 601 8.96 28.08 32.75
N TYR A 602 8.39 28.84 31.80
CA TYR A 602 9.14 29.41 30.67
C TYR A 602 10.31 30.27 31.15
N GLN A 603 10.08 31.19 32.10
CA GLN A 603 11.14 32.03 32.66
C GLN A 603 12.23 31.20 33.33
N LYS A 604 11.84 30.13 34.04
CA LYS A 604 12.79 29.18 34.65
C LYS A 604 13.66 28.54 33.57
N LEU A 605 13.07 27.99 32.51
CA LEU A 605 13.80 27.33 31.42
C LEU A 605 14.83 28.26 30.76
N GLU A 606 14.44 29.48 30.40
CA GLU A 606 15.36 30.44 29.77
C GLU A 606 16.47 30.92 30.73
N SER A 607 16.21 30.91 32.04
CA SER A 607 17.22 31.29 33.05
C SER A 607 18.23 30.18 33.35
N GLU A 608 17.81 28.91 33.22
CA GLU A 608 18.64 27.74 33.53
C GLU A 608 19.39 27.19 32.30
N HIS A 609 18.91 27.48 31.09
CA HIS A 609 19.43 26.91 29.85
C HIS A 609 19.58 27.96 28.73
N GLU A 610 20.83 28.25 28.33
CA GLU A 610 21.14 29.25 27.28
C GLU A 610 20.63 28.84 25.89
N ASN A 611 20.41 27.55 25.65
CA ASN A 611 19.96 27.00 24.37
C ASN A 611 18.43 26.80 24.30
N ILE A 612 17.68 27.26 25.30
CA ILE A 612 16.21 27.24 25.29
C ILE A 612 15.69 28.66 25.16
N HIS A 613 14.77 28.87 24.22
CA HIS A 613 14.13 30.16 23.98
C HIS A 613 12.62 29.99 23.85
N VAL A 614 11.87 30.91 24.45
CA VAL A 614 10.40 30.96 24.32
C VAL A 614 10.03 32.11 23.40
N ILE A 615 9.38 31.79 22.29
CA ILE A 615 8.87 32.77 21.33
C ILE A 615 7.35 32.76 21.35
N ARG A 616 6.74 33.94 21.21
CA ARG A 616 5.29 34.10 21.38
C ARG A 616 4.59 34.28 20.05
N TRP A 617 3.58 33.44 19.79
CA TRP A 617 2.71 33.52 18.62
C TRP A 617 1.36 34.14 19.02
N ASP A 618 1.20 35.43 18.74
CA ASP A 618 0.09 36.27 19.21
C ASP A 618 -1.14 36.31 18.29
N GLN A 619 -1.38 35.26 17.50
CA GLN A 619 -2.54 35.21 16.61
C GLN A 619 -3.75 34.50 17.26
N GLU A 620 -4.95 34.85 16.80
CA GLU A 620 -6.19 34.25 17.28
C GLU A 620 -6.44 32.86 16.66
N GLY A 621 -6.90 31.92 17.50
CA GLY A 621 -7.27 30.57 17.09
C GLY A 621 -6.07 29.64 16.91
N PHE A 622 -6.28 28.34 17.12
CA PHE A 622 -5.19 27.36 16.93
C PHE A 622 -4.98 27.05 15.44
N ASN A 623 -3.73 27.08 15.00
CA ASN A 623 -3.28 26.61 13.69
C ASN A 623 -1.88 25.99 13.83
N TYR A 624 -1.81 24.66 13.82
CA TYR A 624 -0.56 23.92 14.02
C TYR A 624 0.49 24.27 12.96
N SER A 625 0.08 24.37 11.70
CA SER A 625 0.95 24.75 10.58
C SER A 625 1.54 26.15 10.77
N ALA A 626 0.70 27.14 11.07
CA ALA A 626 1.15 28.52 11.26
C ALA A 626 2.09 28.67 12.47
N ILE A 627 1.83 27.95 13.57
CA ILE A 627 2.66 27.97 14.77
C ILE A 627 4.05 27.36 14.47
N ASN A 628 4.09 26.23 13.76
CA ASN A 628 5.36 25.62 13.37
C ASN A 628 6.13 26.45 12.33
N ASN A 629 5.43 27.04 11.34
CA ASN A 629 6.04 27.98 10.38
C ASN A 629 6.67 29.17 11.10
N PHE A 630 5.98 29.72 12.10
CA PHE A 630 6.51 30.80 12.94
C PHE A 630 7.75 30.35 13.71
N GLY A 631 7.75 29.14 14.30
CA GLY A 631 8.95 28.54 14.91
C GLY A 631 10.11 28.38 13.94
N ALA A 632 9.85 27.85 12.74
CA ALA A 632 10.85 27.64 11.69
C ALA A 632 11.49 28.94 11.20
N ALA A 633 10.72 30.03 11.17
CA ALA A 633 11.24 31.35 10.83
C ALA A 633 12.26 31.88 11.86
N HIS A 634 12.10 31.53 13.15
CA HIS A 634 12.99 31.95 14.24
C HIS A 634 14.14 30.98 14.51
N ALA A 635 14.06 29.74 14.00
CA ALA A 635 15.12 28.73 14.08
C ALA A 635 16.44 29.23 13.49
N LYS A 636 17.57 28.94 14.13
CA LYS A 636 18.93 29.23 13.65
C LYS A 636 19.61 28.00 13.06
N GLY A 637 19.12 26.81 13.37
CA GLY A 637 19.64 25.53 12.92
C GLY A 637 19.48 25.31 11.42
N GLU A 638 20.40 24.50 10.88
CA GLU A 638 20.35 24.03 9.50
C GLU A 638 19.27 22.96 9.31
N TYR A 639 18.94 22.27 10.41
CA TYR A 639 17.93 21.25 10.49
C TYR A 639 16.85 21.66 11.49
N LEU A 640 15.61 21.39 11.15
CA LEU A 640 14.44 21.65 11.98
C LEU A 640 13.91 20.29 12.47
N LEU A 641 13.62 20.18 13.76
CA LEU A 641 12.87 19.08 14.35
C LEU A 641 11.53 19.63 14.85
N LEU A 642 10.46 19.36 14.12
CA LEU A 642 9.10 19.61 14.58
C LEU A 642 8.75 18.55 15.62
N LEU A 643 8.37 18.99 16.83
CA LEU A 643 8.15 18.10 17.95
C LEU A 643 6.92 18.53 18.75
N ASN A 644 5.99 17.62 18.96
CA ASN A 644 4.86 17.89 19.84
C ASN A 644 5.31 17.96 21.32
N ASN A 645 4.65 18.82 22.10
CA ASN A 645 4.97 19.00 23.52
C ASN A 645 4.66 17.77 24.41
N ASP A 646 3.86 16.81 23.93
CA ASP A 646 3.48 15.58 24.62
C ASP A 646 4.28 14.36 24.15
N THR A 647 5.55 14.58 23.80
CA THR A 647 6.52 13.55 23.44
C THR A 647 7.56 13.34 24.53
N GLU A 648 8.19 12.16 24.55
CA GLU A 648 9.31 11.83 25.44
C GLU A 648 10.33 10.98 24.68
N VAL A 649 11.60 11.40 24.69
CA VAL A 649 12.71 10.68 24.04
C VAL A 649 12.96 9.36 24.76
N ILE A 650 12.98 8.24 24.02
CA ILE A 650 13.32 6.91 24.55
C ILE A 650 14.77 6.55 24.20
N SER A 651 15.13 6.62 22.92
CA SER A 651 16.48 6.27 22.45
C SER A 651 17.45 7.44 22.67
N PRO A 652 18.55 7.27 23.41
CA PRO A 652 19.53 8.35 23.65
C PRO A 652 20.14 8.94 22.37
N ASP A 653 20.22 8.15 21.29
CA ASP A 653 20.78 8.55 20.01
C ASP A 653 19.71 9.03 19.00
N ALA A 654 18.42 9.14 19.39
CA ALA A 654 17.30 9.41 18.47
C ALA A 654 17.53 10.62 17.55
N ILE A 655 17.93 11.77 18.10
CA ILE A 655 18.18 12.98 17.28
C ILE A 655 19.36 12.77 16.33
N SER A 656 20.45 12.16 16.80
CA SER A 656 21.61 11.89 15.93
C SER A 656 21.30 10.88 14.82
N ARG A 657 20.43 9.89 15.10
CA ARG A 657 19.95 8.91 14.11
C ARG A 657 19.14 9.60 13.02
N MET A 658 18.18 10.44 13.42
CA MET A 658 17.37 11.20 12.46
C MET A 658 18.23 12.18 11.66
N LEU A 659 19.16 12.87 12.33
CA LEU A 659 20.05 13.84 11.71
C LEU A 659 20.96 13.20 10.66
N GLY A 660 21.63 12.09 10.99
CA GLY A 660 22.52 11.41 10.05
C GLY A 660 21.80 10.98 8.78
N VAL A 661 20.56 10.50 8.88
CA VAL A 661 19.71 10.21 7.70
C VAL A 661 19.35 11.51 6.97
N CYS A 662 18.89 12.54 7.68
CA CYS A 662 18.44 13.80 7.11
C CYS A 662 19.57 14.59 6.43
N MET A 663 20.83 14.34 6.80
CA MET A 663 22.00 14.96 6.18
C MET A 663 22.21 14.50 4.73
N ARG A 664 21.79 13.29 4.36
CA ARG A 664 21.91 12.79 2.98
C ARG A 664 21.24 13.73 1.99
N GLU A 665 21.83 13.92 0.81
CA GLU A 665 21.30 14.87 -0.18
C GLU A 665 19.93 14.46 -0.73
N ASP A 666 19.68 13.16 -0.92
CA ASP A 666 18.45 12.59 -1.44
C ASP A 666 17.28 12.62 -0.44
N VAL A 667 17.54 12.79 0.86
CA VAL A 667 16.53 12.83 1.91
C VAL A 667 16.04 14.26 2.17
N GLY A 668 14.72 14.41 2.26
CA GLY A 668 14.07 15.67 2.62
C GLY A 668 13.44 15.68 4.01
N ILE A 669 12.91 14.53 4.46
CA ILE A 669 12.21 14.40 5.73
C ILE A 669 12.62 13.08 6.41
N VAL A 670 12.73 13.11 7.74
CA VAL A 670 12.89 11.92 8.58
C VAL A 670 11.86 11.91 9.70
N GLY A 671 11.09 10.84 9.83
CA GLY A 671 10.14 10.63 10.92
C GLY A 671 10.63 9.59 11.93
N ALA A 672 10.34 9.78 13.21
CA ALA A 672 10.69 8.84 14.27
C ALA A 672 9.67 7.69 14.40
N LYS A 673 10.04 6.58 15.05
CA LYS A 673 9.07 5.61 15.57
C LYS A 673 8.45 6.16 16.84
N LEU A 674 7.12 6.27 16.84
CA LEU A 674 6.37 6.74 18.00
C LEU A 674 5.63 5.58 18.65
N LEU A 675 5.74 5.49 19.96
CA LEU A 675 5.03 4.53 20.80
C LEU A 675 3.99 5.26 21.65
N TYR A 676 2.87 4.60 21.92
CA TYR A 676 1.96 4.99 22.99
C TYR A 676 2.55 4.69 24.36
N ALA A 677 1.95 5.23 25.41
CA ALA A 677 2.34 5.00 26.79
C ALA A 677 2.41 3.52 27.22
N ASP A 678 1.70 2.64 26.51
CA ASP A 678 1.68 1.19 26.74
C ASP A 678 2.69 0.41 25.88
N ASN A 679 3.63 1.11 25.23
CA ASN A 679 4.61 0.60 24.28
C ASN A 679 4.00 -0.05 23.02
N THR A 680 2.72 0.21 22.72
CA THR A 680 2.22 -0.13 21.39
C THR A 680 2.68 0.89 20.35
N VAL A 681 2.94 0.46 19.12
CA VAL A 681 3.30 1.34 18.02
C VAL A 681 2.16 2.32 17.75
N GLN A 682 2.48 3.61 17.66
CA GLN A 682 1.59 4.66 17.15
C GLN A 682 1.93 5.01 15.71
N HIS A 683 3.21 5.20 15.43
CA HIS A 683 3.69 5.59 14.12
C HIS A 683 4.91 4.78 13.75
N ALA A 684 4.81 4.10 12.60
CA ALA A 684 5.89 3.40 11.94
C ALA A 684 5.74 3.55 10.41
N GLY A 685 5.47 4.78 9.96
CA GLY A 685 5.10 5.13 8.58
C GLY A 685 3.64 5.54 8.40
N VAL A 686 3.38 6.35 7.38
CA VAL A 686 2.04 6.73 6.89
C VAL A 686 1.94 6.41 5.40
N VAL A 687 0.83 5.80 5.02
CA VAL A 687 0.50 5.44 3.63
C VAL A 687 -0.71 6.25 3.18
N ILE A 688 -0.67 6.71 1.94
CA ILE A 688 -1.74 7.50 1.29
C ILE A 688 -2.79 6.56 0.69
N GLY A 689 -4.06 6.97 0.71
CA GLY A 689 -5.19 6.24 0.12
C GLY A 689 -6.14 5.61 1.12
N PHE A 690 -5.72 5.38 2.38
CA PHE A 690 -6.61 4.91 3.44
C PHE A 690 -7.77 5.90 3.65
N GLU A 691 -9.00 5.42 3.49
CA GLU A 691 -10.23 6.25 3.51
C GLU A 691 -10.17 7.47 2.58
N GLY A 692 -9.46 7.36 1.44
CA GLY A 692 -9.26 8.48 0.50
C GLY A 692 -8.36 9.60 1.04
N TYR A 693 -7.61 9.34 2.10
CA TYR A 693 -6.70 10.29 2.75
C TYR A 693 -5.35 9.61 3.01
N ALA A 694 -5.04 9.28 4.26
CA ALA A 694 -3.80 8.71 4.71
C ALA A 694 -4.02 7.98 6.04
N GLY A 695 -3.20 6.95 6.30
CA GLY A 695 -3.32 6.11 7.48
C GLY A 695 -1.95 5.69 8.03
N HIS A 696 -1.84 5.67 9.35
CA HIS A 696 -0.70 5.08 10.04
C HIS A 696 -0.71 3.57 9.86
N VAL A 697 0.42 3.00 9.43
CA VAL A 697 0.60 1.56 9.39
C VAL A 697 1.13 1.04 10.73
N PHE A 698 0.79 -0.21 11.06
CA PHE A 698 1.21 -0.90 12.30
C PHE A 698 0.71 -0.30 13.64
N ASN A 699 -0.18 0.71 13.62
CA ASN A 699 -0.70 1.35 14.83
C ASN A 699 -1.49 0.41 15.76
N GLY A 700 -0.93 0.11 16.93
CA GLY A 700 -1.51 -0.78 17.95
C GLY A 700 -0.85 -2.14 18.01
N THR A 701 0.12 -2.41 17.14
CA THR A 701 1.01 -3.56 17.29
C THR A 701 1.98 -3.36 18.45
N ASP A 702 2.54 -4.45 18.93
CA ASP A 702 3.61 -4.44 19.93
C ASP A 702 4.86 -3.70 19.40
N GLU A 703 5.62 -3.01 20.27
CA GLU A 703 6.86 -2.32 19.88
C GLU A 703 7.84 -3.25 19.14
N ASP A 704 7.86 -4.53 19.53
CA ASP A 704 8.71 -5.56 18.98
C ASP A 704 8.10 -6.33 17.81
N SER A 705 6.93 -5.91 17.32
CA SER A 705 6.35 -6.42 16.09
C SER A 705 7.28 -6.17 14.91
N SER A 706 7.57 -7.22 14.13
CA SER A 706 8.25 -7.07 12.84
C SER A 706 7.43 -6.26 11.84
N GLY A 707 6.10 -6.34 11.92
CA GLY A 707 5.23 -5.86 10.85
C GLY A 707 5.44 -6.64 9.54
N PHE A 708 4.75 -6.19 8.49
CA PHE A 708 4.90 -6.74 7.14
C PHE A 708 6.29 -6.39 6.60
N MET A 709 7.00 -7.38 6.06
CA MET A 709 8.38 -7.26 5.54
C MET A 709 9.36 -6.56 6.50
N MET A 710 9.21 -6.77 7.82
CA MET A 710 10.05 -6.16 8.86
C MET A 710 9.95 -4.62 8.97
N ARG A 711 9.04 -3.98 8.22
CA ARG A 711 8.97 -2.51 8.08
C ARG A 711 8.60 -1.76 9.36
N ALA A 712 8.07 -2.44 10.39
CA ALA A 712 7.85 -1.80 11.69
C ALA A 712 9.14 -1.64 12.52
N LYS A 713 10.22 -2.33 12.13
CA LYS A 713 11.53 -2.34 12.81
C LYS A 713 12.70 -1.80 11.99
N LEU A 714 12.52 -1.64 10.68
CA LEU A 714 13.59 -1.27 9.78
C LEU A 714 13.37 0.13 9.22
N ASN A 715 14.47 0.83 8.97
CA ASN A 715 14.42 2.09 8.25
C ASN A 715 13.87 1.81 6.85
N CYS A 716 12.94 2.64 6.41
CA CYS A 716 12.38 2.53 5.07
C CYS A 716 11.70 3.82 4.65
N ASP A 717 11.50 3.94 3.34
CA ASP A 717 10.78 5.06 2.76
C ASP A 717 9.26 4.86 2.85
N TYR A 718 8.57 5.94 3.15
CA TYR A 718 7.12 6.07 3.11
C TYR A 718 6.72 7.34 2.37
N SER A 719 5.45 7.47 2.00
CA SER A 719 4.96 8.69 1.36
C SER A 719 4.82 9.83 2.35
N ALA A 720 4.56 9.50 3.62
CA ALA A 720 4.49 10.47 4.70
C ALA A 720 4.95 9.90 6.04
N VAL A 721 5.31 10.82 6.93
CA VAL A 721 5.53 10.60 8.37
C VAL A 721 4.82 11.70 9.14
N THR A 722 4.56 11.50 10.43
CA THR A 722 3.82 12.49 11.20
C THR A 722 4.71 13.61 11.76
N ALA A 723 4.17 14.84 11.80
CA ALA A 723 4.86 15.98 12.41
C ALA A 723 4.92 15.94 13.94
N ALA A 724 4.37 14.91 14.59
CA ALA A 724 4.56 14.73 16.03
C ALA A 724 6.04 14.57 16.42
N CYS A 725 6.87 14.02 15.53
CA CYS A 725 8.33 14.06 15.59
C CYS A 725 8.90 13.91 14.17
N LEU A 726 9.23 15.04 13.54
CA LEU A 726 9.64 15.12 12.13
C LEU A 726 10.85 16.04 11.97
N MET A 727 11.93 15.51 11.40
CA MET A 727 13.13 16.26 11.08
C MET A 727 13.20 16.60 9.58
N THR A 728 13.65 17.80 9.24
CA THR A 728 13.83 18.24 7.85
C THR A 728 14.89 19.32 7.74
N LYS A 729 15.49 19.49 6.56
CA LYS A 729 16.42 20.59 6.29
C LYS A 729 15.66 21.91 6.26
N LYS A 730 16.18 22.95 6.91
CA LYS A 730 15.58 24.29 6.86
C LYS A 730 15.48 24.83 5.43
N SER A 731 16.47 24.50 4.58
CA SER A 731 16.46 24.86 3.16
C SER A 731 15.30 24.23 2.40
N ILE A 732 14.99 22.95 2.63
CA ILE A 732 13.86 22.24 2.02
C ILE A 732 12.54 22.78 2.57
N TYR A 733 12.43 22.96 3.89
CA TYR A 733 11.26 23.55 4.51
C TYR A 733 10.92 24.92 3.90
N THR A 734 11.93 25.76 3.67
CA THR A 734 11.78 27.06 3.02
C THR A 734 11.41 26.92 1.53
N GLN A 735 12.04 25.98 0.81
CA GLN A 735 11.81 25.74 -0.62
C GLN A 735 10.36 25.37 -0.94
N VAL A 736 9.70 24.60 -0.06
CA VAL A 736 8.30 24.17 -0.25
C VAL A 736 7.29 25.01 0.54
N GLU A 737 7.73 26.18 1.02
CA GLU A 737 6.91 27.16 1.77
C GLU A 737 6.31 26.60 3.07
N GLY A 738 7.06 25.75 3.77
CA GLY A 738 6.72 25.23 5.09
C GLY A 738 5.48 24.33 5.11
N LEU A 739 4.76 24.31 6.23
CA LEU A 739 3.46 23.64 6.34
C LEU A 739 2.37 24.54 5.73
N ASP A 740 1.44 23.97 4.97
CA ASP A 740 0.31 24.74 4.43
C ASP A 740 -0.67 25.11 5.55
N GLU A 741 -0.88 26.41 5.74
CA GLU A 741 -1.68 26.95 6.85
C GLU A 741 -3.18 26.75 6.67
N THR A 742 -3.65 26.30 5.49
CA THR A 742 -5.03 25.87 5.28
C THR A 742 -5.32 24.54 6.00
N PHE A 743 -4.32 23.68 6.15
CA PHE A 743 -4.36 22.46 6.95
C PHE A 743 -4.04 22.78 8.40
N ARG A 744 -5.03 23.23 9.17
CA ARG A 744 -4.80 23.79 10.51
C ARG A 744 -4.42 22.74 11.53
N VAL A 745 -4.96 21.51 11.42
CA VAL A 745 -4.79 20.48 12.46
C VAL A 745 -4.55 19.07 11.93
N ALA A 746 -5.27 18.64 10.90
CA ALA A 746 -5.03 17.40 10.18
C ALA A 746 -4.41 17.68 8.81
N ALA A 747 -3.90 16.63 8.15
CA ALA A 747 -3.30 16.67 6.81
C ALA A 747 -2.05 17.55 6.63
N ASN A 748 -1.69 18.41 7.59
CA ASN A 748 -0.52 19.29 7.47
C ASN A 748 0.79 18.53 7.27
N ASP A 749 1.02 17.47 8.04
CA ASP A 749 2.21 16.64 7.96
C ASP A 749 2.26 15.80 6.69
N VAL A 750 1.13 15.21 6.31
CA VAL A 750 0.98 14.47 5.06
C VAL A 750 1.19 15.37 3.84
N ASP A 751 0.55 16.55 3.81
CA ASP A 751 0.72 17.55 2.75
C ASP A 751 2.18 17.98 2.64
N TYR A 752 2.83 18.32 3.75
CA TYR A 752 4.24 18.70 3.74
C TYR A 752 5.13 17.58 3.20
N CYS A 753 4.89 16.33 3.59
CA CYS A 753 5.61 15.19 3.04
C CYS A 753 5.43 15.07 1.52
N LEU A 754 4.20 15.21 1.02
CA LEU A 754 3.94 15.14 -0.42
C LEU A 754 4.55 16.32 -1.19
N LYS A 755 4.52 17.54 -0.64
CA LYS A 755 5.22 18.71 -1.22
C LYS A 755 6.72 18.47 -1.34
N VAL A 756 7.35 17.91 -0.29
CA VAL A 756 8.79 17.59 -0.33
C VAL A 756 9.07 16.47 -1.33
N ARG A 757 8.21 15.45 -1.43
CA ARG A 757 8.36 14.37 -2.43
C ARG A 757 8.27 14.88 -3.86
N GLN A 758 7.43 15.87 -4.16
CA GLN A 758 7.37 16.50 -5.49
C GLN A 758 8.70 17.14 -5.91
N THR A 759 9.61 17.42 -4.97
CA THR A 759 10.98 17.89 -5.28
C THR A 759 11.97 16.76 -5.60
N GLY A 760 11.52 15.51 -5.62
CA GLY A 760 12.34 14.31 -5.84
C GLY A 760 13.08 13.83 -4.59
N LYS A 761 12.70 14.29 -3.40
CA LYS A 761 13.32 13.93 -2.12
C LYS A 761 12.58 12.79 -1.42
N LEU A 762 13.33 11.99 -0.68
CA LEU A 762 12.82 10.89 0.13
C LEU A 762 12.23 11.36 1.46
N VAL A 763 11.26 10.59 1.95
CA VAL A 763 10.69 10.70 3.30
C VAL A 763 10.98 9.38 3.99
N VAL A 764 11.92 9.42 4.94
CA VAL A 764 12.45 8.22 5.59
C VAL A 764 11.82 8.05 6.96
N TYR A 765 11.26 6.87 7.22
CA TYR A 765 10.94 6.44 8.57
C TYR A 765 12.19 5.86 9.23
N CYS A 766 12.61 6.45 10.35
CA CYS A 766 13.74 6.01 11.16
C CYS A 766 13.25 5.16 12.33
N ALA A 767 13.35 3.84 12.20
CA ALA A 767 12.87 2.88 13.18
C ALA A 767 13.69 2.88 14.49
N ASP A 768 14.94 3.36 14.42
CA ASP A 768 15.86 3.44 15.56
C ASP A 768 15.65 4.67 16.46
N ALA A 769 14.99 5.71 15.94
CA ALA A 769 14.65 6.90 16.69
C ALA A 769 13.32 6.68 17.43
N LEU A 770 13.39 6.29 18.71
CA LEU A 770 12.22 5.95 19.51
C LEU A 770 11.80 7.12 20.41
N PHE A 771 10.50 7.42 20.39
CA PHE A 771 9.84 8.36 21.29
C PHE A 771 8.53 7.78 21.79
N HIS A 772 8.12 8.13 23.00
CA HIS A 772 6.73 8.07 23.40
C HIS A 772 6.00 9.30 22.89
N HIS A 773 4.75 9.13 22.45
CA HIS A 773 3.84 10.23 22.15
C HIS A 773 2.52 9.95 22.86
N PHE A 774 2.16 10.83 23.79
CA PHE A 774 1.07 10.59 24.71
C PHE A 774 -0.32 11.00 24.19
N GLU A 775 -0.41 11.35 22.90
CA GLU A 775 -1.57 11.66 22.05
C GLU A 775 -2.83 12.19 22.76
N SER A 776 -3.27 13.37 22.37
CA SER A 776 -4.54 13.97 22.82
C SER A 776 -4.60 14.29 24.32
N LYS A 777 -3.50 14.19 25.08
CA LYS A 777 -3.44 14.64 26.49
C LYS A 777 -3.75 16.12 26.63
N THR A 778 -3.29 16.94 25.69
CA THR A 778 -3.47 18.41 25.71
C THR A 778 -4.68 18.87 24.90
N ARG A 779 -4.97 18.23 23.74
CA ARG A 779 -6.04 18.66 22.81
C ARG A 779 -7.39 17.96 23.01
N GLY A 780 -7.40 16.77 23.60
CA GLY A 780 -8.55 15.88 23.63
C GLY A 780 -8.95 15.33 22.24
N TYR A 781 -9.78 14.29 22.22
CA TYR A 781 -10.16 13.57 21.01
C TYR A 781 -11.09 14.37 20.06
N GLU A 782 -11.16 13.95 18.78
CA GLU A 782 -12.05 14.47 17.72
C GLU A 782 -13.53 14.10 17.95
N ASN A 783 -14.05 14.42 19.13
CA ASN A 783 -15.35 13.92 19.61
C ASN A 783 -16.48 14.94 19.50
N THR A 784 -16.21 16.19 19.16
CA THR A 784 -17.24 17.22 18.92
C THR A 784 -17.58 17.31 17.43
N PHE A 785 -18.79 17.78 17.12
CA PHE A 785 -19.25 17.97 15.73
C PHE A 785 -18.33 18.94 14.95
N GLU A 786 -18.00 20.09 15.54
CA GLU A 786 -17.11 21.10 14.93
C GLU A 786 -15.73 20.55 14.59
N LYS A 787 -15.15 19.74 15.49
CA LYS A 787 -13.83 19.10 15.30
C LYS A 787 -13.84 18.10 14.13
N ARG A 788 -14.89 17.28 14.06
CA ARG A 788 -15.11 16.35 12.93
C ARG A 788 -15.32 17.08 11.61
N LYS A 789 -16.21 18.09 11.59
CA LYS A 789 -16.48 18.90 10.41
C LYS A 789 -15.20 19.54 9.85
N ARG A 790 -14.38 20.17 10.71
CA ARG A 790 -13.06 20.68 10.31
C ARG A 790 -12.15 19.58 9.76
N PHE A 791 -12.02 18.45 10.45
CA PHE A 791 -11.19 17.33 9.97
C PHE A 791 -11.63 16.87 8.58
N ASP A 792 -12.92 16.73 8.35
CA ASP A 792 -13.46 16.27 7.08
C ASP A 792 -13.33 17.32 5.97
N ASP A 793 -13.44 18.62 6.29
CA ASP A 793 -13.14 19.70 5.35
C ASP A 793 -11.65 19.74 4.97
N GLU A 794 -10.74 19.52 5.93
CA GLU A 794 -9.30 19.38 5.67
C GLU A 794 -9.00 18.13 4.82
N VAL A 795 -9.68 17.01 5.07
CA VAL A 795 -9.57 15.81 4.21
C VAL A 795 -10.07 16.10 2.79
N ARG A 796 -11.19 16.81 2.62
CA ARG A 796 -11.68 17.20 1.30
C ARG A 796 -10.68 18.08 0.57
N HIS A 797 -10.11 19.08 1.26
CA HIS A 797 -9.09 19.93 0.69
C HIS A 797 -7.83 19.13 0.29
N PHE A 798 -7.43 18.15 1.11
CA PHE A 798 -6.35 17.22 0.76
C PHE A 798 -6.68 16.41 -0.49
N GLN A 799 -7.89 15.86 -0.58
CA GLN A 799 -8.35 15.09 -1.74
C GLN A 799 -8.34 15.92 -3.02
N GLU A 800 -8.81 17.16 -2.97
CA GLU A 800 -8.79 18.09 -4.10
C GLU A 800 -7.34 18.41 -4.54
N LYS A 801 -6.46 18.67 -3.57
CA LYS A 801 -5.05 19.04 -3.82
C LYS A 801 -4.21 17.87 -4.33
N TRP A 802 -4.46 16.67 -3.82
CA TRP A 802 -3.62 15.47 -4.06
C TRP A 802 -4.34 14.36 -4.82
N MET A 803 -5.42 14.69 -5.55
CA MET A 803 -6.23 13.75 -6.32
C MET A 803 -5.38 12.83 -7.21
N ASN A 804 -4.43 13.40 -7.96
CA ASN A 804 -3.57 12.60 -8.84
C ASN A 804 -2.75 11.55 -8.09
N TYR A 805 -2.27 11.88 -6.89
CA TYR A 805 -1.52 10.95 -6.05
C TYR A 805 -2.42 9.83 -5.51
N LEU A 806 -3.65 10.17 -5.09
CA LEU A 806 -4.64 9.19 -4.67
C LEU A 806 -5.02 8.23 -5.80
N ILE A 807 -5.00 8.72 -7.04
CA ILE A 807 -5.29 7.93 -8.24
C ILE A 807 -4.13 7.02 -8.64
N GLU A 808 -2.90 7.54 -8.62
CA GLU A 808 -1.70 6.76 -8.95
C GLU A 808 -1.42 5.69 -7.89
N GLY A 809 -1.83 5.93 -6.65
CA GLY A 809 -1.58 5.06 -5.52
C GLY A 809 -0.27 5.38 -4.81
N ASP A 810 -0.11 4.86 -3.60
CA ASP A 810 1.11 5.06 -2.83
C ASP A 810 2.22 4.11 -3.32
N PRO A 811 3.36 4.61 -3.84
CA PRO A 811 4.44 3.76 -4.37
C PRO A 811 5.09 2.87 -3.30
N TYR A 812 4.94 3.20 -2.02
CA TYR A 812 5.47 2.39 -0.92
C TYR A 812 4.46 1.38 -0.36
N TYR A 813 3.33 1.21 -1.03
CA TYR A 813 2.29 0.27 -0.66
C TYR A 813 1.85 -0.55 -1.87
N ASN A 814 2.07 -1.88 -1.81
CA ASN A 814 1.80 -2.75 -2.95
C ASN A 814 0.30 -2.72 -3.32
N PRO A 815 -0.06 -2.53 -4.61
CA PRO A 815 -1.45 -2.39 -5.05
C PRO A 815 -2.30 -3.66 -4.94
N ASN A 816 -1.68 -4.80 -4.62
CA ASN A 816 -2.40 -6.02 -4.27
C ASN A 816 -3.05 -5.95 -2.88
N PHE A 817 -2.63 -5.01 -2.02
CA PHE A 817 -3.30 -4.72 -0.76
C PHE A 817 -4.41 -3.70 -0.95
N GLU A 818 -5.62 -4.02 -0.48
CA GLU A 818 -6.76 -3.11 -0.59
C GLU A 818 -6.75 -2.07 0.55
N VAL A 819 -6.39 -0.83 0.24
CA VAL A 819 -6.31 0.30 1.20
C VAL A 819 -7.66 0.61 1.89
N GLU A 820 -8.79 0.18 1.33
CA GLU A 820 -10.11 0.41 1.91
C GLU A 820 -10.38 -0.46 3.16
N TYR A 821 -9.69 -1.59 3.33
CA TYR A 821 -10.02 -2.58 4.36
C TYR A 821 -9.03 -2.62 5.52
N GLY A 822 -7.89 -1.94 5.40
CA GLY A 822 -6.85 -1.85 6.42
C GLY A 822 -5.46 -2.23 5.90
N PRO A 823 -4.42 -2.03 6.72
CA PRO A 823 -3.04 -2.22 6.30
C PRO A 823 -2.69 -3.69 6.08
N TYR A 824 -2.11 -3.98 4.92
CA TYR A 824 -1.57 -5.27 4.47
C TYR A 824 -2.59 -6.42 4.45
N ILE A 825 -3.79 -6.15 3.94
CA ILE A 825 -4.88 -7.14 3.82
C ILE A 825 -5.05 -7.59 2.37
N LEU A 826 -5.09 -8.91 2.15
CA LEU A 826 -5.40 -9.56 0.88
C LEU A 826 -6.85 -10.09 0.87
N ARG A 827 -7.50 -10.02 -0.29
CA ARG A 827 -8.88 -10.47 -0.46
C ARG A 827 -9.09 -11.35 -1.69
#